data_AF-A0A2E7E3T1-F1
#
_entry.id   AF-A0A2E7E3T1-F1
#
_cell.length_a   1.000
_cell.length_b   1.000
_cell.length_c   1.000
_cell.angle_alpha   90.00
_cell.angle_beta   90.00
_cell.angle_gamma   90.00
#
_symmetry.space_group_name_H-M   'P 1'
#
loop_
_entity.id
_entity.type
_entity.pdbx_description
1 polymer ?
#
loop_
_entity_poly.entity_id
_entity_poly.type
_entity_poly.pdbx_seq_one_letter_code
_entity_poly.pdbx_strand_id
1 'polypeptide(L)'
;MSNDLNKKELFSGSMRNRLLLFIASVLGLIALVFLINHYVKSSSSKSEETLGSARLRSSPDIGSIPGNKVASDEYVKLESVKNKELVKEAEQTGKSAMPTLTRETLKLESFPDVDENNNDNIKNAAQACSEDALIKARAAGVLASELRCKGCSAAALKSAGFSVGELRVAGFSPKVLKAAGYTAKELASAGFSAQALKNAGYSITDLAQAGYNAADLKSIGISDKSLLSSGFSPSELLEAGVTPQSLKASGVNAEALLQSGLSAAQLKAAGFSVDDLKKAGASESQLEASGLLSSAKQSCSEAELKAAHLKGVSAKTFKLKGCSAAVLRAAGYSAGELKDAGFSAGHLKQAGYSIDDLKAAGFGPKALKSAGFTAAELKSAGYSPEALKSAGYSAADLKPLGYSADELKRSGFSAKMLNAAGFSPKQLKSAGFSTQDLLKAGFKPAELMAAGVTADALKAEGVSADQLRQAGVSAASLKAAGFTPSDLIHAGFTRGDLVRAGYTPNELSASGMSYSGHSAVCSLKRAQQARSQGVSAKALVKQGCPVSVLKSAGYNAKQLLDAGMTPQQLKAAGFSAQELYQAGASPEALKAAGYTQSDLLRAGISPSVVKNLGASTSDIRSGCQVEAIHNQLQHGVPAKHFKSLGCSAKTLLAAGYLPEDLHKGGYDSKDLLSSGISPKALKQAGYTASEIEAAQSNGLSAARAKELLKSGMSVDDLKRAGYSAKALLAAGLSPEALKQAGYTASEV
;
A
#
# COMPACT_ATOMS: atom_id res chain seq x y z
N MET A 1 -35.42 9.93 14.77
CA MET A 1 -36.60 9.08 14.46
C MET A 1 -36.26 8.39 13.15
N SER A 2 -35.55 7.25 13.23
CA SER A 2 -36.11 5.87 13.22
C SER A 2 -36.54 5.49 11.80
N ASN A 3 -36.13 4.39 11.18
CA ASN A 3 -35.36 3.21 11.59
C ASN A 3 -34.81 2.55 10.32
N ASP A 4 -33.75 1.75 10.51
CA ASP A 4 -33.27 0.70 9.62
C ASP A 4 -34.37 -0.11 8.92
N LEU A 5 -34.10 -0.55 7.68
CA LEU A 5 -34.43 -1.90 7.20
C LEU A 5 -33.66 -2.27 5.92
N ASN A 6 -32.71 -3.19 6.10
CA ASN A 6 -32.31 -4.30 5.22
C ASN A 6 -31.90 -4.06 3.75
N LYS A 7 -30.58 -3.92 3.53
CA LYS A 7 -29.89 -4.20 2.24
C LYS A 7 -29.48 -5.68 2.06
N LYS A 8 -30.10 -6.62 2.77
CA LYS A 8 -29.73 -8.06 2.74
C LYS A 8 -30.68 -9.00 1.98
N GLU A 9 -31.67 -8.48 1.25
CA GLU A 9 -32.64 -9.30 0.49
C GLU A 9 -32.72 -8.90 -0.99
N LEU A 10 -31.59 -8.82 -1.70
CA LEU A 10 -31.61 -8.67 -3.18
C LEU A 10 -30.85 -9.76 -3.94
N PHE A 11 -30.24 -10.73 -3.23
CA PHE A 11 -29.50 -11.83 -3.85
C PHE A 11 -29.99 -13.23 -3.44
N SER A 12 -31.25 -13.33 -3.01
CA SER A 12 -31.99 -14.58 -2.85
C SER A 12 -33.01 -14.73 -4.00
N GLY A 13 -32.52 -15.07 -5.19
CA GLY A 13 -33.35 -15.32 -6.36
C GLY A 13 -32.73 -16.40 -7.23
N SER A 14 -33.53 -17.44 -7.52
CA SER A 14 -33.24 -18.57 -8.40
C SER A 14 -32.41 -18.20 -9.64
N MET A 15 -31.59 -19.14 -10.15
CA MET A 15 -30.74 -18.99 -11.35
C MET A 15 -31.45 -18.28 -12.53
N ARG A 16 -32.78 -18.40 -12.65
CA ARG A 16 -33.59 -17.66 -13.61
C ARG A 16 -33.46 -16.14 -13.51
N ASN A 17 -33.45 -15.56 -12.31
CA ASN A 17 -33.39 -14.09 -12.16
C ASN A 17 -32.00 -13.53 -12.49
N ARG A 18 -30.94 -14.29 -12.22
CA ARG A 18 -29.56 -13.93 -12.61
C ARG A 18 -29.37 -14.00 -14.13
N LEU A 19 -29.95 -15.02 -14.76
CA LEU A 19 -29.94 -15.17 -16.22
C LEU A 19 -30.73 -14.04 -16.91
N LEU A 20 -31.89 -13.65 -16.35
CA LEU A 20 -32.70 -12.55 -16.90
C LEU A 20 -31.98 -11.18 -16.80
N LEU A 21 -31.31 -10.90 -15.67
CA LEU A 21 -30.52 -9.68 -15.53
C LEU A 21 -29.32 -9.65 -16.49
N PHE A 22 -28.67 -10.79 -16.70
CA PHE A 22 -27.57 -10.91 -17.66
C PHE A 22 -28.05 -10.70 -19.10
N ILE A 23 -29.14 -11.36 -19.51
CA ILE A 23 -29.75 -11.19 -20.83
C ILE A 23 -30.20 -9.73 -21.04
N ALA A 24 -30.81 -9.09 -20.05
CA ALA A 24 -31.19 -7.68 -20.14
C ALA A 24 -29.97 -6.75 -20.31
N SER A 25 -28.86 -7.03 -19.62
CA SER A 25 -27.62 -6.25 -19.77
C SER A 25 -26.97 -6.42 -21.16
N VAL A 26 -27.01 -7.64 -21.72
CA VAL A 26 -26.49 -7.94 -23.06
C VAL A 26 -27.36 -7.30 -24.14
N LEU A 27 -28.68 -7.37 -24.01
CA LEU A 27 -29.61 -6.71 -24.94
C LEU A 27 -29.49 -5.19 -24.89
N GLY A 28 -29.28 -4.61 -23.70
CA GLY A 28 -28.99 -3.17 -23.55
C GLY A 28 -27.71 -2.75 -24.24
N LEU A 29 -26.64 -3.55 -24.14
CA LEU A 29 -25.37 -3.32 -24.85
C LEU A 29 -25.51 -3.42 -26.37
N ILE A 30 -26.28 -4.40 -26.87
CA ILE A 30 -26.56 -4.55 -28.30
C ILE A 30 -27.36 -3.35 -28.83
N ALA A 31 -28.37 -2.88 -28.09
CA ALA A 31 -29.14 -1.69 -28.47
C ALA A 31 -28.28 -0.42 -28.49
N LEU A 32 -27.35 -0.28 -27.53
CA LEU A 32 -26.41 0.84 -27.49
C LEU A 32 -25.45 0.84 -28.69
N VAL A 33 -24.91 -0.33 -29.06
CA VAL A 33 -24.06 -0.47 -30.25
C VAL A 33 -24.85 -0.16 -31.53
N PHE A 34 -26.12 -0.59 -31.61
CA PHE A 34 -26.97 -0.30 -32.76
C PHE A 34 -27.30 1.19 -32.88
N LEU A 35 -27.56 1.88 -31.76
CA LEU A 35 -27.78 3.33 -31.71
C LEU A 35 -26.53 4.12 -32.10
N ILE A 36 -25.34 3.71 -31.63
CA ILE A 36 -24.07 4.31 -32.03
C ILE A 36 -23.83 4.12 -33.53
N ASN A 37 -24.08 2.92 -34.06
CA ASN A 37 -23.88 2.66 -35.48
C ASN A 37 -24.89 3.40 -36.38
N HIS A 38 -26.15 3.55 -35.93
CA HIS A 38 -27.17 4.36 -36.61
C HIS A 38 -26.81 5.85 -36.58
N TYR A 39 -26.28 6.36 -35.47
CA TYR A 39 -25.86 7.76 -35.34
C TYR A 39 -24.64 8.09 -36.21
N VAL A 40 -23.67 7.17 -36.31
CA VAL A 40 -22.50 7.29 -37.20
C VAL A 40 -22.92 7.19 -38.68
N LYS A 41 -23.90 6.34 -39.02
CA LYS A 41 -24.40 6.22 -40.40
C LYS A 41 -25.32 7.38 -40.82
N SER A 42 -25.96 8.06 -39.87
CA SER A 42 -26.82 9.22 -40.12
C SER A 42 -26.08 10.56 -40.18
N SER A 43 -24.80 10.63 -39.77
CA SER A 43 -23.98 11.86 -39.81
C SER A 43 -23.15 12.01 -41.10
N SER A 44 -23.18 11.02 -42.00
CA SER A 44 -22.47 11.06 -43.30
C SER A 44 -23.34 11.44 -44.51
N SER A 45 -24.52 12.03 -44.31
CA SER A 45 -25.34 12.52 -45.44
C SER A 45 -26.05 13.83 -45.15
N LYS A 46 -25.41 14.96 -45.50
CA LYS A 46 -26.04 16.18 -46.08
C LYS A 46 -24.99 17.28 -46.29
N SER A 47 -24.58 17.47 -47.54
CA SER A 47 -24.86 18.69 -48.34
C SER A 47 -23.91 18.74 -49.53
N GLU A 48 -24.44 18.50 -50.73
CA GLU A 48 -24.06 19.31 -51.88
C GLU A 48 -25.25 19.37 -52.83
N GLU A 49 -25.52 20.58 -53.29
CA GLU A 49 -26.73 21.00 -53.97
C GLU A 49 -26.78 20.53 -55.43
N THR A 50 -28.01 20.45 -55.90
CA THR A 50 -28.46 20.10 -57.24
C THR A 50 -27.95 21.05 -58.33
N LEU A 51 -27.30 20.49 -59.36
CA LEU A 51 -27.27 21.05 -60.72
C LEU A 51 -27.87 20.02 -61.69
N GLY A 52 -28.86 20.46 -62.46
CA GLY A 52 -29.84 19.62 -63.16
C GLY A 52 -29.27 18.69 -64.23
N SER A 53 -29.69 17.43 -64.20
CA SER A 53 -29.50 16.47 -65.28
C SER A 53 -30.58 16.66 -66.35
N ALA A 54 -30.21 17.18 -67.52
CA ALA A 54 -31.03 17.08 -68.72
C ALA A 54 -31.07 15.61 -69.19
N ARG A 55 -32.27 15.05 -69.34
CA ARG A 55 -32.49 13.69 -69.87
C ARG A 55 -32.21 13.67 -71.38
N LEU A 56 -31.18 12.96 -71.80
CA LEU A 56 -31.06 12.48 -73.19
C LEU A 56 -31.81 11.14 -73.31
N ARG A 57 -32.88 11.15 -74.11
CA ARG A 57 -33.61 9.95 -74.55
C ARG A 57 -32.71 9.20 -75.54
N SER A 58 -32.44 7.93 -75.24
CA SER A 58 -31.97 6.85 -76.14
C SER A 58 -31.18 7.27 -77.39
N SER A 59 -29.88 6.97 -77.40
CA SER A 59 -29.14 6.85 -78.68
C SER A 59 -29.53 5.53 -79.37
N PRO A 60 -29.82 5.52 -80.68
CA PRO A 60 -30.18 4.31 -81.42
C PRO A 60 -29.02 3.30 -81.47
N ASP A 61 -29.35 2.03 -81.67
CA ASP A 61 -28.39 0.95 -81.93
C ASP A 61 -27.49 1.32 -83.12
N ILE A 62 -26.18 1.47 -82.88
CA ILE A 62 -25.18 1.56 -83.94
C ILE A 62 -24.26 0.36 -83.78
N GLY A 63 -24.58 -0.69 -84.54
CA GLY A 63 -23.62 -1.75 -84.84
C GLY A 63 -22.46 -1.15 -85.63
N SER A 64 -21.30 -0.99 -85.00
CA SER A 64 -20.06 -0.77 -85.73
C SER A 64 -19.54 -2.13 -86.20
N ILE A 65 -19.86 -2.45 -87.45
CA ILE A 65 -19.09 -3.38 -88.28
C ILE A 65 -17.67 -2.80 -88.39
N PRO A 66 -16.59 -3.60 -88.31
CA PRO A 66 -15.21 -3.08 -88.27
C PRO A 66 -14.87 -2.21 -89.50
N GLY A 67 -14.62 -0.93 -89.27
CA GLY A 67 -14.19 0.02 -90.30
C GLY A 67 -12.66 0.07 -90.43
N ASN A 68 -12.19 -0.17 -91.65
CA ASN A 68 -10.80 -0.14 -92.11
C ASN A 68 -10.02 1.09 -91.60
N LYS A 69 -8.76 0.91 -91.16
CA LYS A 69 -7.94 1.91 -90.44
C LYS A 69 -7.42 3.10 -91.28
N VAL A 70 -7.97 3.35 -92.47
CA VAL A 70 -7.59 4.49 -93.32
C VAL A 70 -8.85 4.99 -94.06
N ALA A 71 -9.32 6.19 -93.72
CA ALA A 71 -10.30 6.90 -94.54
C ALA A 71 -9.59 7.48 -95.77
N SER A 72 -10.20 7.44 -96.95
CA SER A 72 -9.59 8.02 -98.17
C SER A 72 -9.49 9.54 -98.07
N ASP A 73 -8.48 10.14 -98.71
CA ASP A 73 -8.29 11.60 -98.72
C ASP A 73 -9.51 12.36 -99.25
N GLU A 74 -10.28 11.76 -100.16
CA GLU A 74 -11.55 12.29 -100.65
C GLU A 74 -12.62 12.36 -99.55
N TYR A 75 -12.71 11.32 -98.70
CA TYR A 75 -13.63 11.32 -97.56
C TYR A 75 -13.24 12.39 -96.54
N VAL A 76 -11.94 12.54 -96.24
CA VAL A 76 -11.44 13.58 -95.32
C VAL A 76 -11.72 14.98 -95.85
N LYS A 77 -11.54 15.22 -97.16
CA LYS A 77 -11.86 16.51 -97.79
C LYS A 77 -13.35 16.82 -97.74
N LEU A 78 -14.20 15.85 -98.09
CA LEU A 78 -15.66 16.00 -98.06
C LEU A 78 -16.15 16.32 -96.64
N GLU A 79 -15.61 15.63 -95.63
CA GLU A 79 -15.97 15.85 -94.24
C GLU A 79 -15.50 17.22 -93.73
N SER A 80 -14.33 17.71 -94.18
CA SER A 80 -13.87 19.07 -93.86
C SER A 80 -14.78 20.16 -94.46
N VAL A 81 -15.34 19.93 -95.64
CA VAL A 81 -16.29 20.86 -96.29
C VAL A 81 -17.62 20.85 -95.53
N LYS A 82 -18.14 19.67 -95.19
CA LYS A 82 -19.34 19.53 -94.37
C LYS A 82 -19.21 20.19 -93.01
N ASN A 83 -18.08 20.01 -92.32
CA ASN A 83 -17.83 20.67 -91.04
C ASN A 83 -17.85 22.20 -91.16
N LYS A 84 -17.36 22.77 -92.28
CA LYS A 84 -17.40 24.22 -92.53
C LYS A 84 -18.80 24.73 -92.84
N GLU A 85 -19.61 23.97 -93.58
CA GLU A 85 -21.02 24.30 -93.83
C GLU A 85 -21.85 24.22 -92.55
N LEU A 86 -21.64 23.19 -91.73
CA LEU A 86 -22.28 23.01 -90.42
C LEU A 86 -22.00 24.20 -89.48
N VAL A 87 -20.76 24.68 -89.44
CA VAL A 87 -20.41 25.87 -88.63
C VAL A 87 -21.08 27.13 -89.19
N LYS A 88 -21.14 27.33 -90.51
CA LYS A 88 -21.85 28.47 -91.11
C LYS A 88 -23.36 28.45 -90.83
N GLU A 89 -24.01 27.30 -90.93
CA GLU A 89 -25.43 27.17 -90.62
C GLU A 89 -25.71 27.40 -89.13
N ALA A 90 -24.84 26.90 -88.25
CA ALA A 90 -24.89 27.16 -86.81
C ALA A 90 -24.74 28.65 -86.47
N GLU A 91 -23.82 29.37 -87.13
CA GLU A 91 -23.64 30.82 -86.98
C GLU A 91 -24.87 31.61 -87.44
N GLN A 92 -25.51 31.23 -88.55
CA GLN A 92 -26.70 31.92 -89.08
C GLN A 92 -27.98 31.65 -88.28
N THR A 93 -28.10 30.45 -87.71
CA THR A 93 -29.32 30.01 -87.00
C THR A 93 -29.22 30.12 -85.47
N GLY A 94 -28.06 30.52 -84.94
CA GLY A 94 -27.80 30.60 -83.50
C GLY A 94 -27.75 29.22 -82.80
N LYS A 95 -27.53 28.14 -83.56
CA LYS A 95 -27.37 26.77 -83.04
C LYS A 95 -25.89 26.44 -82.83
N SER A 96 -25.58 25.33 -82.15
CA SER A 96 -24.21 24.83 -82.01
C SER A 96 -23.87 23.78 -83.09
N ALA A 97 -22.66 23.82 -83.64
CA ALA A 97 -22.12 22.79 -84.53
C ALA A 97 -20.96 22.02 -83.85
N MET A 98 -20.96 20.70 -84.01
CA MET A 98 -19.91 19.80 -83.51
C MET A 98 -19.24 19.11 -84.72
N PRO A 99 -17.99 19.46 -85.07
CA PRO A 99 -17.36 18.93 -86.28
C PRO A 99 -16.83 17.50 -86.07
N THR A 100 -16.90 16.67 -87.11
CA THR A 100 -16.28 15.34 -87.12
C THR A 100 -14.77 15.48 -87.29
N LEU A 101 -13.97 15.00 -86.32
CA LEU A 101 -12.50 15.04 -86.38
C LEU A 101 -11.93 13.82 -87.12
N THR A 102 -11.06 14.04 -88.10
CA THR A 102 -10.30 12.98 -88.78
C THR A 102 -8.83 13.00 -88.33
N ARG A 103 -8.17 11.83 -88.39
CA ARG A 103 -6.84 11.59 -87.81
C ARG A 103 -5.74 12.53 -88.33
N GLU A 104 -5.92 13.13 -89.50
CA GLU A 104 -4.98 14.09 -90.10
C GLU A 104 -5.01 15.47 -89.43
N THR A 105 -6.11 15.83 -88.77
CA THR A 105 -6.23 17.08 -87.98
C THR A 105 -5.57 16.98 -86.58
N LEU A 106 -5.12 15.79 -86.19
CA LEU A 106 -4.45 15.50 -84.91
C LEU A 106 -2.99 15.06 -85.15
N LYS A 107 -2.11 15.97 -85.56
CA LYS A 107 -0.65 15.73 -85.52
C LYS A 107 -0.11 16.12 -84.14
N LEU A 108 0.00 15.14 -83.24
CA LEU A 108 0.83 15.23 -82.03
C LEU A 108 2.28 14.94 -82.42
N GLU A 109 3.11 15.98 -82.58
CA GLU A 109 4.56 15.82 -82.61
C GLU A 109 5.11 15.58 -81.19
N SER A 110 6.07 14.68 -81.12
CA SER A 110 6.76 14.10 -79.96
C SER A 110 7.46 15.11 -79.04
N PHE A 111 7.38 14.93 -77.72
CA PHE A 111 8.34 15.50 -76.76
C PHE A 111 8.85 14.47 -75.73
N PRO A 112 10.14 14.55 -75.33
CA PRO A 112 10.92 13.46 -74.75
C PRO A 112 10.97 13.50 -73.21
N ASP A 113 11.37 12.38 -72.61
CA ASP A 113 11.75 12.28 -71.20
C ASP A 113 12.84 13.33 -70.85
N VAL A 114 12.62 14.13 -69.81
CA VAL A 114 13.55 15.18 -69.39
C VAL A 114 14.61 14.58 -68.46
N ASP A 115 15.86 14.59 -68.93
CA ASP A 115 17.08 14.22 -68.22
C ASP A 115 17.61 15.44 -67.40
N GLU A 116 18.08 15.21 -66.17
CA GLU A 116 18.23 16.20 -65.08
C GLU A 116 19.43 17.17 -65.20
N ASN A 117 20.10 17.30 -66.35
CA ASN A 117 21.41 17.98 -66.43
C ASN A 117 21.51 19.20 -67.37
N ASN A 118 20.43 19.97 -67.59
CA ASN A 118 20.54 21.25 -68.30
C ASN A 118 19.94 22.44 -67.51
N ASN A 119 20.79 23.45 -67.24
CA ASN A 119 20.68 24.42 -66.14
C ASN A 119 19.96 25.74 -66.49
N ASP A 120 19.42 25.89 -67.71
CA ASP A 120 18.76 27.14 -68.11
C ASP A 120 17.21 27.10 -68.04
N ASN A 121 16.61 25.91 -67.94
CA ASN A 121 15.17 25.75 -67.69
C ASN A 121 14.80 25.59 -66.20
N ILE A 122 15.79 25.54 -65.29
CA ILE A 122 15.56 25.33 -63.85
C ILE A 122 15.23 26.64 -63.12
N LYS A 123 15.72 27.80 -63.60
CA LYS A 123 15.52 29.09 -62.90
C LYS A 123 14.09 29.63 -62.97
N ASN A 124 13.38 29.44 -64.09
CA ASN A 124 11.98 29.90 -64.22
C ASN A 124 10.96 28.90 -63.63
N ALA A 125 11.28 27.59 -63.60
CA ALA A 125 10.45 26.60 -62.92
C ALA A 125 10.57 26.67 -61.39
N ALA A 126 11.76 26.97 -60.85
CA ALA A 126 12.00 27.07 -59.41
C ALA A 126 11.18 28.19 -58.73
N GLN A 127 10.92 29.31 -59.42
CA GLN A 127 10.11 30.40 -58.88
C GLN A 127 8.60 30.09 -58.95
N ALA A 128 8.17 29.39 -60.02
CA ALA A 128 6.79 28.93 -60.21
C ALA A 128 6.37 27.80 -59.26
N CYS A 129 7.34 27.01 -58.76
CA CYS A 129 7.13 25.88 -57.87
C CYS A 129 7.58 26.14 -56.43
N SER A 130 7.71 27.41 -56.03
CA SER A 130 7.91 27.77 -54.61
C SER A 130 6.69 27.40 -53.77
N GLU A 131 6.89 27.08 -52.49
CA GLU A 131 5.82 26.63 -51.58
C GLU A 131 4.64 27.61 -51.55
N ASP A 132 4.90 28.91 -51.39
CA ASP A 132 3.88 29.96 -51.41
C ASP A 132 3.15 30.05 -52.76
N ALA A 133 3.84 29.88 -53.88
CA ALA A 133 3.24 29.91 -55.20
C ALA A 133 2.33 28.69 -55.42
N LEU A 134 2.74 27.52 -54.94
CA LEU A 134 1.97 26.29 -55.03
C LEU A 134 0.74 26.31 -54.12
N ILE A 135 0.83 26.88 -52.91
CA ILE A 135 -0.32 27.07 -52.02
C ILE A 135 -1.35 27.99 -52.68
N LYS A 136 -0.91 29.10 -53.29
CA LYS A 136 -1.81 30.00 -54.04
C LYS A 136 -2.41 29.32 -55.27
N ALA A 137 -1.62 28.59 -56.04
CA ALA A 137 -2.10 27.85 -57.21
C ALA A 137 -3.17 26.82 -56.80
N ARG A 138 -2.96 26.12 -55.69
CA ARG A 138 -3.94 25.19 -55.14
C ARG A 138 -5.23 25.89 -54.71
N ALA A 139 -5.12 27.01 -54.00
CA ALA A 139 -6.28 27.81 -53.62
C ALA A 139 -7.06 28.35 -54.84
N ALA A 140 -6.37 28.54 -55.96
CA ALA A 140 -6.97 28.90 -57.26
C ALA A 140 -7.53 27.70 -58.05
N GLY A 141 -7.50 26.48 -57.49
CA GLY A 141 -8.04 25.27 -58.12
C GLY A 141 -7.12 24.61 -59.15
N VAL A 142 -5.85 25.01 -59.24
CA VAL A 142 -4.89 24.40 -60.17
C VAL A 142 -4.61 22.96 -59.76
N LEU A 143 -4.71 22.03 -60.73
CA LEU A 143 -4.52 20.60 -60.50
C LEU A 143 -3.04 20.24 -60.36
N ALA A 144 -2.75 19.21 -59.56
CA ALA A 144 -1.39 18.67 -59.41
C ALA A 144 -0.78 18.18 -60.73
N SER A 145 -1.60 17.72 -61.69
CA SER A 145 -1.17 17.32 -63.04
C SER A 145 -0.60 18.50 -63.83
N GLU A 146 -1.24 19.67 -63.74
CA GLU A 146 -0.80 20.88 -64.42
C GLU A 146 0.51 21.41 -63.83
N LEU A 147 0.63 21.37 -62.50
CA LEU A 147 1.86 21.77 -61.81
C LEU A 147 3.02 20.81 -62.08
N ARG A 148 2.73 19.50 -62.21
CA ARG A 148 3.72 18.53 -62.67
C ARG A 148 4.19 18.85 -64.09
N CYS A 149 3.30 19.18 -65.02
CA CYS A 149 3.66 19.58 -66.38
C CYS A 149 4.52 20.86 -66.41
N LYS A 150 4.39 21.73 -65.40
CA LYS A 150 5.23 22.93 -65.21
C LYS A 150 6.58 22.65 -64.53
N GLY A 151 6.88 21.38 -64.21
CA GLY A 151 8.16 20.96 -63.64
C GLY A 151 8.21 20.94 -62.10
N CYS A 152 7.08 21.07 -61.41
CA CYS A 152 7.06 21.03 -59.94
C CYS A 152 7.26 19.61 -59.41
N SER A 153 8.19 19.44 -58.46
CA SER A 153 8.50 18.13 -57.88
C SER A 153 7.40 17.66 -56.91
N ALA A 154 7.28 16.34 -56.73
CA ALA A 154 6.36 15.76 -55.75
C ALA A 154 6.62 16.25 -54.31
N ALA A 155 7.88 16.53 -53.96
CA ALA A 155 8.24 17.05 -52.65
C ALA A 155 7.73 18.49 -52.44
N ALA A 156 7.86 19.36 -53.46
CA ALA A 156 7.34 20.72 -53.39
C ALA A 156 5.81 20.73 -53.28
N LEU A 157 5.14 19.86 -54.06
CA LEU A 157 3.68 19.71 -54.00
C LEU A 157 3.21 19.13 -52.65
N LYS A 158 3.99 18.22 -52.05
CA LYS A 158 3.75 17.72 -50.69
C LYS A 158 3.75 18.86 -49.67
N SER A 159 4.77 19.73 -49.70
CA SER A 159 4.85 20.88 -48.79
C SER A 159 3.68 21.86 -48.99
N ALA A 160 3.24 22.05 -50.23
CA ALA A 160 2.04 22.84 -50.55
C ALA A 160 0.70 22.13 -50.20
N GLY A 161 0.76 20.95 -49.59
CA GLY A 161 -0.35 20.21 -49.03
C GLY A 161 -1.06 19.25 -49.98
N PHE A 162 -0.61 19.09 -51.23
CA PHE A 162 -1.23 18.13 -52.15
C PHE A 162 -1.14 16.71 -51.57
N SER A 163 -2.27 16.03 -51.55
CA SER A 163 -2.41 14.67 -51.06
C SER A 163 -1.75 13.67 -52.01
N VAL A 164 -1.35 12.52 -51.49
CA VAL A 164 -0.81 11.42 -52.31
C VAL A 164 -1.80 10.96 -53.37
N GLY A 165 -3.11 11.05 -53.09
CA GLY A 165 -4.17 10.76 -54.07
C GLY A 165 -4.13 11.71 -55.25
N GLU A 166 -4.03 13.02 -55.01
CA GLU A 166 -3.88 14.04 -56.06
C GLU A 166 -2.59 13.83 -56.87
N LEU A 167 -1.48 13.51 -56.20
CA LEU A 167 -0.20 13.23 -56.88
C LEU A 167 -0.24 11.93 -57.69
N ARG A 168 -0.96 10.90 -57.23
CA ARG A 168 -1.17 9.68 -58.01
C ARG A 168 -1.98 9.96 -59.27
N VAL A 169 -3.06 10.74 -59.17
CA VAL A 169 -3.87 11.16 -60.34
C VAL A 169 -3.07 12.05 -61.29
N ALA A 170 -2.17 12.88 -60.75
CA ALA A 170 -1.19 13.64 -61.53
C ALA A 170 -0.12 12.75 -62.19
N GLY A 171 -0.09 11.45 -61.88
CA GLY A 171 0.75 10.43 -62.49
C GLY A 171 2.15 10.29 -61.88
N PHE A 172 2.41 10.85 -60.69
CA PHE A 172 3.68 10.61 -60.01
C PHE A 172 3.83 9.13 -59.66
N SER A 173 4.98 8.54 -60.00
CA SER A 173 5.24 7.14 -59.73
C SER A 173 5.55 6.90 -58.24
N PRO A 174 5.26 5.71 -57.69
CA PRO A 174 5.61 5.35 -56.32
C PRO A 174 7.08 5.56 -55.96
N LYS A 175 8.00 5.37 -56.93
CA LYS A 175 9.44 5.59 -56.73
C LYS A 175 9.75 7.08 -56.50
N VAL A 176 9.13 7.97 -57.27
CA VAL A 176 9.27 9.42 -57.10
C VAL A 176 8.64 9.87 -55.78
N LEU A 177 7.47 9.33 -55.44
CA LEU A 177 6.79 9.65 -54.18
C LEU A 177 7.57 9.14 -52.95
N LYS A 178 8.22 7.99 -53.04
CA LYS A 178 9.14 7.50 -52.01
C LYS A 178 10.33 8.46 -51.83
N ALA A 179 10.94 8.92 -52.93
CA ALA A 179 12.03 9.90 -52.88
C ALA A 179 11.59 11.26 -52.30
N ALA A 180 10.32 11.64 -52.51
CA ALA A 180 9.68 12.79 -51.86
C ALA A 180 9.33 12.57 -50.36
N GLY A 181 9.67 11.41 -49.80
CA GLY A 181 9.53 11.10 -48.38
C GLY A 181 8.13 10.66 -47.97
N TYR A 182 7.29 10.17 -48.88
CA TYR A 182 6.07 9.48 -48.49
C TYR A 182 6.36 8.05 -48.04
N THR A 183 5.51 7.52 -47.17
CA THR A 183 5.57 6.17 -46.62
C THR A 183 4.74 5.19 -47.46
N ALA A 184 5.04 3.89 -47.37
CA ALA A 184 4.25 2.86 -48.05
C ALA A 184 2.76 2.90 -47.66
N LYS A 185 2.46 3.22 -46.40
CA LYS A 185 1.09 3.33 -45.87
C LYS A 185 0.30 4.49 -46.49
N GLU A 186 0.93 5.64 -46.67
CA GLU A 186 0.31 6.78 -47.35
C GLU A 186 0.02 6.45 -48.82
N LEU A 187 0.94 5.75 -49.49
CA LEU A 187 0.73 5.33 -50.88
C LEU A 187 -0.33 4.23 -51.01
N ALA A 188 -0.37 3.26 -50.10
CA ALA A 188 -1.41 2.23 -50.09
C ALA A 188 -2.80 2.85 -49.88
N SER A 189 -2.91 3.81 -48.95
CA SER A 189 -4.14 4.58 -48.71
C SER A 189 -4.57 5.40 -49.93
N ALA A 190 -3.61 5.84 -50.74
CA ALA A 190 -3.88 6.53 -52.00
C ALA A 190 -4.29 5.59 -53.14
N GLY A 191 -4.21 4.26 -52.97
CA GLY A 191 -4.63 3.26 -53.95
C GLY A 191 -3.51 2.69 -54.81
N PHE A 192 -2.24 2.83 -54.43
CA PHE A 192 -1.17 2.07 -55.08
C PHE A 192 -1.25 0.58 -54.73
N SER A 193 -0.73 -0.30 -55.60
CA SER A 193 -0.70 -1.75 -55.36
C SER A 193 0.59 -2.19 -54.66
N ALA A 194 0.54 -3.30 -53.93
CA ALA A 194 1.72 -3.88 -53.27
C ALA A 194 2.90 -4.11 -54.24
N GLN A 195 2.61 -4.55 -55.48
CA GLN A 195 3.61 -4.73 -56.53
C GLN A 195 4.29 -3.40 -56.90
N ALA A 196 3.51 -2.33 -57.05
CA ALA A 196 4.04 -1.02 -57.41
C ALA A 196 4.96 -0.47 -56.30
N LEU A 197 4.60 -0.70 -55.04
CA LEU A 197 5.42 -0.30 -53.88
C LEU A 197 6.68 -1.16 -53.74
N LYS A 198 6.58 -2.48 -53.97
CA LYS A 198 7.75 -3.38 -54.05
C LYS A 198 8.72 -2.93 -55.14
N ASN A 199 8.20 -2.60 -56.33
CA ASN A 199 9.02 -2.10 -57.45
C ASN A 199 9.63 -0.70 -57.17
N ALA A 200 8.99 0.10 -56.32
CA ALA A 200 9.56 1.36 -55.81
C ALA A 200 10.62 1.16 -54.73
N GLY A 201 10.84 -0.09 -54.30
CA GLY A 201 11.87 -0.47 -53.34
C GLY A 201 11.44 -0.34 -51.88
N TYR A 202 10.14 -0.32 -51.56
CA TYR A 202 9.69 -0.49 -50.18
C TYR A 202 9.98 -1.91 -49.69
N SER A 203 10.38 -2.04 -48.43
CA SER A 203 10.64 -3.34 -47.81
C SER A 203 9.34 -4.11 -47.57
N ILE A 204 9.43 -5.44 -47.41
CA ILE A 204 8.25 -6.28 -47.12
C ILE A 204 7.58 -5.84 -45.81
N THR A 205 8.37 -5.40 -44.82
CA THR A 205 7.88 -4.83 -43.56
C THR A 205 7.11 -3.53 -43.78
N ASP A 206 7.56 -2.66 -44.69
CA ASP A 206 6.83 -1.43 -45.04
C ASP A 206 5.48 -1.76 -45.68
N LEU A 207 5.43 -2.81 -46.53
CA LEU A 207 4.19 -3.25 -47.17
C LEU A 207 3.21 -3.85 -46.15
N ALA A 208 3.69 -4.66 -45.20
CA ALA A 208 2.87 -5.18 -44.12
C ALA A 208 2.28 -4.05 -43.27
N GLN A 209 3.10 -3.05 -42.89
CA GLN A 209 2.64 -1.87 -42.16
C GLN A 209 1.72 -0.96 -42.97
N ALA A 210 1.82 -1.01 -44.31
CA ALA A 210 0.92 -0.33 -45.22
C ALA A 210 -0.46 -1.00 -45.34
N GLY A 211 -0.64 -2.19 -44.76
CA GLY A 211 -1.91 -2.90 -44.70
C GLY A 211 -2.06 -4.03 -45.72
N TYR A 212 -1.01 -4.39 -46.46
CA TYR A 212 -1.04 -5.58 -47.31
C TYR A 212 -0.85 -6.84 -46.48
N ASN A 213 -1.77 -7.79 -46.62
CA ASN A 213 -1.71 -9.05 -45.89
C ASN A 213 -0.76 -10.05 -46.59
N ALA A 214 -0.52 -11.19 -45.95
CA ALA A 214 0.36 -12.22 -46.50
C ALA A 214 -0.10 -12.75 -47.87
N ALA A 215 -1.41 -12.80 -48.15
CA ALA A 215 -1.94 -13.24 -49.43
C ALA A 215 -1.64 -12.22 -50.55
N ASP A 216 -1.81 -10.93 -50.27
CA ASP A 216 -1.45 -9.84 -51.20
C ASP A 216 0.03 -9.92 -51.58
N LEU A 217 0.89 -10.13 -50.58
CA LEU A 217 2.34 -10.19 -50.76
C LEU A 217 2.79 -11.47 -51.47
N LYS A 218 2.10 -12.58 -51.25
CA LYS A 218 2.33 -13.84 -51.96
C LYS A 218 1.91 -13.73 -53.43
N SER A 219 0.80 -13.04 -53.72
CA SER A 219 0.32 -12.83 -55.10
C SER A 219 1.31 -12.05 -55.98
N ILE A 220 2.19 -11.25 -55.36
CA ILE A 220 3.27 -10.50 -56.02
C ILE A 220 4.64 -11.22 -55.96
N GLY A 221 4.63 -12.53 -55.69
CA GLY A 221 5.79 -13.42 -55.75
C GLY A 221 6.79 -13.25 -54.61
N ILE A 222 6.36 -12.84 -53.41
CA ILE A 222 7.21 -12.89 -52.21
C ILE A 222 7.21 -14.31 -51.65
N SER A 223 8.40 -14.86 -51.37
CA SER A 223 8.54 -16.22 -50.85
C SER A 223 8.07 -16.36 -49.39
N ASP A 224 7.56 -17.53 -49.02
CA ASP A 224 7.09 -17.83 -47.66
C ASP A 224 8.18 -17.55 -46.60
N LYS A 225 9.43 -17.91 -46.90
CA LYS A 225 10.60 -17.62 -46.04
C LYS A 225 10.83 -16.12 -45.85
N SER A 226 10.66 -15.33 -46.92
CA SER A 226 10.77 -13.87 -46.83
C SER A 226 9.64 -13.25 -46.01
N LEU A 227 8.41 -13.78 -46.12
CA LEU A 227 7.28 -13.33 -45.30
C LEU A 227 7.51 -13.65 -43.81
N LEU A 228 7.95 -14.87 -43.48
CA LEU A 228 8.32 -15.25 -42.11
C LEU A 228 9.41 -14.33 -41.53
N SER A 229 10.46 -14.08 -42.31
CA SER A 229 11.57 -13.20 -41.89
C SER A 229 11.14 -11.73 -41.74
N SER A 230 10.00 -11.36 -42.34
CA SER A 230 9.42 -10.01 -42.27
C SER A 230 8.36 -9.87 -41.18
N GLY A 231 8.17 -10.90 -40.35
CA GLY A 231 7.31 -10.85 -39.17
C GLY A 231 5.91 -11.46 -39.32
N PHE A 232 5.58 -12.06 -40.47
CA PHE A 232 4.32 -12.80 -40.61
C PHE A 232 4.38 -14.12 -39.83
N SER A 233 3.32 -14.38 -39.07
CA SER A 233 3.16 -15.62 -38.30
C SER A 233 2.79 -16.82 -39.18
N PRO A 234 3.09 -18.06 -38.75
CA PRO A 234 2.64 -19.26 -39.47
C PRO A 234 1.12 -19.32 -39.66
N SER A 235 0.33 -18.82 -38.70
CA SER A 235 -1.13 -18.71 -38.82
C SER A 235 -1.57 -17.81 -39.98
N GLU A 236 -0.99 -16.60 -40.10
CA GLU A 236 -1.32 -15.68 -41.19
C GLU A 236 -0.93 -16.24 -42.56
N LEU A 237 0.15 -17.02 -42.61
CA LEU A 237 0.57 -17.70 -43.84
C LEU A 237 -0.37 -18.85 -44.22
N LEU A 238 -0.87 -19.61 -43.25
CA LEU A 238 -1.87 -20.65 -43.49
C LEU A 238 -3.18 -20.04 -44.03
N GLU A 239 -3.62 -18.92 -43.46
CA GLU A 239 -4.78 -18.16 -43.97
C GLU A 239 -4.54 -17.62 -45.39
N ALA A 240 -3.31 -17.24 -45.72
CA ALA A 240 -2.89 -16.88 -47.07
C ALA A 240 -2.69 -18.09 -48.02
N GLY A 241 -3.11 -19.29 -47.61
CA GLY A 241 -3.05 -20.51 -48.43
C GLY A 241 -1.64 -21.07 -48.60
N VAL A 242 -0.71 -20.77 -47.70
CA VAL A 242 0.58 -21.48 -47.63
C VAL A 242 0.35 -22.85 -47.02
N THR A 243 0.89 -23.91 -47.63
CA THR A 243 0.70 -25.27 -47.13
C THR A 243 1.64 -25.55 -45.94
N PRO A 244 1.24 -26.41 -44.99
CA PRO A 244 2.11 -26.84 -43.90
C PRO A 244 3.45 -27.43 -44.39
N GLN A 245 3.46 -28.11 -45.54
CA GLN A 245 4.66 -28.62 -46.20
C GLN A 245 5.64 -27.49 -46.57
N SER A 246 5.12 -26.40 -47.14
CA SER A 246 5.94 -25.24 -47.55
C SER A 246 6.49 -24.48 -46.33
N LEU A 247 5.70 -24.37 -45.26
CA LEU A 247 6.16 -23.79 -43.99
C LEU A 247 7.27 -24.62 -43.37
N LYS A 248 7.16 -25.95 -43.38
CA LYS A 248 8.24 -26.84 -42.95
C LYS A 248 9.51 -26.62 -43.79
N ALA A 249 9.38 -26.58 -45.12
CA ALA A 249 10.51 -26.32 -46.02
C ALA A 249 11.12 -24.93 -45.81
N SER A 250 10.32 -23.96 -45.34
CA SER A 250 10.76 -22.61 -44.98
C SER A 250 11.40 -22.52 -43.58
N GLY A 251 11.49 -23.64 -42.84
CA GLY A 251 12.17 -23.74 -41.55
C GLY A 251 11.26 -23.61 -40.33
N VAL A 252 9.94 -23.60 -40.51
CA VAL A 252 9.00 -23.58 -39.37
C VAL A 252 8.96 -24.96 -38.72
N ASN A 253 9.12 -25.01 -37.39
CA ASN A 253 9.09 -26.25 -36.63
C ASN A 253 7.65 -26.71 -36.32
N ALA A 254 7.50 -27.96 -35.87
CA ALA A 254 6.19 -28.53 -35.56
C ALA A 254 5.47 -27.81 -34.42
N GLU A 255 6.20 -27.24 -33.45
CA GLU A 255 5.63 -26.53 -32.30
C GLU A 255 4.87 -25.28 -32.73
N ALA A 256 5.50 -24.44 -33.55
CA ALA A 256 4.89 -23.22 -34.06
C ALA A 256 3.64 -23.52 -34.90
N LEU A 257 3.62 -24.65 -35.61
CA LEU A 257 2.47 -25.07 -36.43
C LEU A 257 1.33 -25.69 -35.61
N LEU A 258 1.64 -26.42 -34.52
CA LEU A 258 0.61 -26.86 -33.56
C LEU A 258 -0.05 -25.66 -32.89
N GLN A 259 0.75 -24.67 -32.48
CA GLN A 259 0.24 -23.42 -31.90
C GLN A 259 -0.59 -22.60 -32.88
N SER A 260 -0.32 -22.71 -34.19
CA SER A 260 -1.13 -22.09 -35.24
C SER A 260 -2.40 -22.87 -35.59
N GLY A 261 -2.76 -23.90 -34.81
CA GLY A 261 -4.03 -24.62 -34.92
C GLY A 261 -4.03 -25.85 -35.84
N LEU A 262 -2.87 -26.27 -36.37
CA LEU A 262 -2.80 -27.52 -37.14
C LEU A 262 -2.85 -28.74 -36.21
N SER A 263 -3.53 -29.79 -36.67
CA SER A 263 -3.55 -31.08 -35.98
C SER A 263 -2.28 -31.90 -36.24
N ALA A 264 -1.95 -32.80 -35.32
CA ALA A 264 -0.84 -33.76 -35.51
C ALA A 264 -0.98 -34.60 -36.79
N ALA A 265 -2.21 -34.89 -37.23
CA ALA A 265 -2.49 -35.57 -38.50
C ALA A 265 -2.09 -34.72 -39.71
N GLN A 266 -2.39 -33.41 -39.69
CA GLN A 266 -2.00 -32.49 -40.76
C GLN A 266 -0.48 -32.27 -40.79
N LEU A 267 0.18 -32.22 -39.64
CA LEU A 267 1.65 -32.12 -39.57
C LEU A 267 2.36 -33.40 -40.01
N LYS A 268 1.78 -34.58 -39.73
CA LYS A 268 2.24 -35.83 -40.34
C LYS A 268 2.16 -35.77 -41.86
N ALA A 269 1.02 -35.33 -42.41
CA ALA A 269 0.87 -35.14 -43.85
C ALA A 269 1.84 -34.07 -44.41
N ALA A 270 2.26 -33.12 -43.57
CA ALA A 270 3.31 -32.16 -43.86
C ALA A 270 4.74 -32.73 -43.81
N GLY A 271 4.87 -34.00 -43.37
CA GLY A 271 6.12 -34.75 -43.30
C GLY A 271 6.87 -34.62 -41.97
N PHE A 272 6.26 -34.10 -40.90
CA PHE A 272 6.88 -34.11 -39.56
C PHE A 272 6.88 -35.53 -38.97
N SER A 273 7.97 -35.88 -38.29
CA SER A 273 8.12 -37.18 -37.63
C SER A 273 7.38 -37.24 -36.28
N VAL A 274 7.20 -38.44 -35.72
CA VAL A 274 6.63 -38.63 -34.38
C VAL A 274 7.44 -37.88 -33.33
N ASP A 275 8.77 -37.88 -33.47
CA ASP A 275 9.66 -37.23 -32.51
C ASP A 275 9.57 -35.70 -32.62
N ASP A 276 9.37 -35.14 -33.82
CA ASP A 276 9.13 -33.71 -34.01
C ASP A 276 7.83 -33.28 -33.31
N LEU A 277 6.77 -34.09 -33.43
CA LEU A 277 5.47 -33.82 -32.82
C LEU A 277 5.50 -33.98 -31.29
N LYS A 278 6.24 -34.96 -30.78
CA LYS A 278 6.47 -35.10 -29.33
C LYS A 278 7.23 -33.92 -28.75
N LYS A 279 8.32 -33.49 -29.42
CA LYS A 279 9.06 -32.28 -29.02
C LYS A 279 8.19 -31.03 -29.06
N ALA A 280 7.27 -30.97 -30.02
CA ALA A 280 6.29 -29.91 -30.17
C ALA A 280 5.14 -29.95 -29.13
N GLY A 281 5.11 -30.95 -28.24
CA GLY A 281 4.12 -31.04 -27.17
C GLY A 281 2.79 -31.69 -27.56
N ALA A 282 2.72 -32.42 -28.69
CA ALA A 282 1.53 -33.18 -29.05
C ALA A 282 1.20 -34.24 -28.00
N SER A 283 -0.07 -34.30 -27.57
CA SER A 283 -0.53 -35.32 -26.63
C SER A 283 -0.52 -36.72 -27.26
N GLU A 284 -0.45 -37.75 -26.41
CA GLU A 284 -0.50 -39.14 -26.85
C GLU A 284 -1.79 -39.43 -27.65
N SER A 285 -2.93 -38.85 -27.23
CA SER A 285 -4.19 -38.92 -27.97
C SER A 285 -4.16 -38.23 -29.34
N GLN A 286 -3.42 -37.13 -29.51
CA GLN A 286 -3.24 -36.46 -30.80
C GLN A 286 -2.34 -37.28 -31.74
N LEU A 287 -1.32 -37.95 -31.18
CA LEU A 287 -0.44 -38.85 -31.92
C LEU A 287 -1.17 -40.13 -32.35
N GLU A 288 -2.07 -40.66 -31.52
CA GLU A 288 -2.97 -41.76 -31.87
C GLU A 288 -3.95 -41.37 -32.98
N ALA A 289 -4.61 -40.21 -32.86
CA ALA A 289 -5.52 -39.70 -33.89
C ALA A 289 -4.82 -39.43 -35.24
N SER A 290 -3.50 -39.17 -35.23
CA SER A 290 -2.69 -39.03 -36.44
C SER A 290 -2.33 -40.37 -37.12
N GLY A 291 -2.66 -41.50 -36.49
CA GLY A 291 -2.30 -42.84 -36.96
C GLY A 291 -0.79 -43.06 -37.05
N LEU A 292 0.00 -42.31 -36.29
CA LEU A 292 1.45 -42.50 -36.13
C LEU A 292 1.77 -43.51 -35.02
N LEU A 293 0.84 -43.70 -34.09
CA LEU A 293 0.84 -44.78 -33.13
C LEU A 293 -0.14 -45.83 -33.67
N SER A 294 0.38 -46.95 -34.16
CA SER A 294 -0.48 -48.07 -34.54
C SER A 294 -1.05 -48.70 -33.28
N SER A 295 -2.37 -48.67 -33.16
CA SER A 295 -3.15 -49.47 -32.23
C SER A 295 -3.09 -50.95 -32.64
N ALA A 296 -1.91 -51.57 -32.50
CA ALA A 296 -1.83 -53.02 -32.43
C ALA A 296 -2.48 -53.43 -31.11
N LYS A 297 -3.77 -53.74 -31.18
CA LYS A 297 -4.60 -54.31 -30.12
C LYS A 297 -4.10 -55.71 -29.77
N GLN A 298 -2.87 -55.81 -29.25
CA GLN A 298 -2.33 -57.02 -28.67
C GLN A 298 -2.81 -57.06 -27.21
N SER A 299 -3.52 -58.13 -26.88
CA SER A 299 -4.23 -58.36 -25.62
C SER A 299 -3.45 -57.88 -24.38
N CYS A 300 -3.98 -56.84 -23.72
CA CYS A 300 -3.63 -56.47 -22.34
C CYS A 300 -4.55 -57.22 -21.38
N SER A 301 -4.76 -58.53 -21.57
CA SER A 301 -5.60 -59.27 -20.63
C SER A 301 -4.87 -59.42 -19.29
N GLU A 302 -5.61 -59.31 -18.19
CA GLU A 302 -5.03 -59.38 -16.85
C GLU A 302 -4.28 -60.70 -16.59
N ALA A 303 -4.82 -61.83 -17.07
CA ALA A 303 -4.22 -63.15 -16.92
C ALA A 303 -2.84 -63.26 -17.61
N GLU A 304 -2.71 -62.73 -18.83
CA GLU A 304 -1.44 -62.74 -19.56
C GLU A 304 -0.41 -61.81 -18.91
N LEU A 305 -0.85 -60.64 -18.44
CA LEU A 305 0.01 -59.68 -17.76
C LEU A 305 0.52 -60.23 -16.42
N LYS A 306 -0.33 -60.95 -15.65
CA LYS A 306 0.07 -61.67 -14.43
C LYS A 306 1.13 -62.73 -14.72
N ALA A 307 0.87 -63.58 -15.72
CA ALA A 307 1.82 -64.61 -16.12
C ALA A 307 3.15 -64.03 -16.62
N ALA A 308 3.10 -62.88 -17.31
CA ALA A 308 4.30 -62.18 -17.75
C ALA A 308 5.05 -61.51 -16.59
N HIS A 309 4.35 -60.96 -15.60
CA HIS A 309 4.95 -60.36 -14.40
C HIS A 309 5.69 -61.42 -13.57
N LEU A 310 5.09 -62.60 -13.39
CA LEU A 310 5.74 -63.76 -12.74
C LEU A 310 7.01 -64.24 -13.48
N LYS A 311 7.10 -63.98 -14.79
CA LYS A 311 8.28 -64.25 -15.62
C LYS A 311 9.27 -63.08 -15.66
N GLY A 312 9.05 -62.03 -14.88
CA GLY A 312 9.94 -60.86 -14.79
C GLY A 312 9.88 -59.91 -15.98
N VAL A 313 8.82 -59.94 -16.80
CA VAL A 313 8.68 -59.00 -17.92
C VAL A 313 8.41 -57.59 -17.36
N SER A 314 9.13 -56.58 -17.86
CA SER A 314 8.97 -55.19 -17.40
C SER A 314 7.64 -54.57 -17.85
N ALA A 315 7.04 -53.76 -16.98
CA ALA A 315 5.89 -52.91 -17.30
C ALA A 315 6.15 -51.96 -18.49
N LYS A 316 7.41 -51.60 -18.78
CA LYS A 316 7.77 -50.75 -19.95
C LYS A 316 7.36 -51.40 -21.26
N THR A 317 7.54 -52.71 -21.37
CA THR A 317 7.15 -53.49 -22.56
C THR A 317 5.65 -53.40 -22.80
N PHE A 318 4.85 -53.43 -21.73
CA PHE A 318 3.40 -53.36 -21.84
C PHE A 318 2.87 -51.95 -22.02
N LYS A 319 3.54 -50.95 -21.46
CA LYS A 319 3.25 -49.53 -21.76
C LYS A 319 3.42 -49.24 -23.24
N LEU A 320 4.51 -49.70 -23.85
CA LEU A 320 4.76 -49.55 -25.31
C LEU A 320 3.73 -50.27 -26.17
N LYS A 321 3.04 -51.28 -25.62
CA LYS A 321 1.95 -52.01 -26.26
C LYS A 321 0.56 -51.38 -26.00
N GLY A 322 0.50 -50.24 -25.31
CA GLY A 322 -0.76 -49.54 -25.02
C GLY A 322 -1.53 -50.07 -23.81
N CYS A 323 -0.92 -50.91 -22.95
CA CYS A 323 -1.59 -51.34 -21.72
C CYS A 323 -1.64 -50.21 -20.70
N SER A 324 -2.80 -49.99 -20.09
CA SER A 324 -2.98 -48.95 -19.08
C SER A 324 -2.37 -49.33 -17.73
N ALA A 325 -2.02 -48.33 -16.93
CA ALA A 325 -1.51 -48.53 -15.57
C ALA A 325 -2.52 -49.28 -14.68
N ALA A 326 -3.83 -49.14 -14.91
CA ALA A 326 -4.89 -49.83 -14.16
C ALA A 326 -4.84 -51.35 -14.37
N VAL A 327 -4.70 -51.79 -15.63
CA VAL A 327 -4.62 -53.21 -15.94
C VAL A 327 -3.31 -53.80 -15.42
N LEU A 328 -2.19 -53.06 -15.54
CA LEU A 328 -0.91 -53.52 -15.00
C LEU A 328 -0.93 -53.62 -13.47
N ARG A 329 -1.60 -52.69 -12.78
CA ARG A 329 -1.82 -52.80 -11.33
C ARG A 329 -2.64 -54.04 -10.98
N ALA A 330 -3.75 -54.29 -11.68
CA ALA A 330 -4.55 -55.49 -11.48
C ALA A 330 -3.74 -56.78 -11.73
N ALA A 331 -2.75 -56.69 -12.62
CA ALA A 331 -1.81 -57.76 -12.93
C ALA A 331 -0.65 -57.93 -11.93
N GLY A 332 -0.56 -57.10 -10.88
CA GLY A 332 0.40 -57.26 -9.79
C GLY A 332 1.68 -56.41 -9.91
N TYR A 333 1.84 -55.62 -10.98
CA TYR A 333 2.93 -54.64 -11.03
C TYR A 333 2.76 -53.63 -9.90
N SER A 334 3.86 -53.20 -9.31
CA SER A 334 3.92 -52.18 -8.27
C SER A 334 3.96 -50.75 -8.84
N ALA A 335 3.70 -49.76 -7.98
CA ALA A 335 3.85 -48.36 -8.34
C ALA A 335 5.28 -48.00 -8.78
N GLY A 336 6.29 -48.61 -8.16
CA GLY A 336 7.70 -48.43 -8.53
C GLY A 336 8.00 -48.93 -9.95
N GLU A 337 7.57 -50.16 -10.26
CA GLU A 337 7.75 -50.73 -11.60
C GLU A 337 7.05 -49.92 -12.68
N LEU A 338 5.86 -49.37 -12.39
CA LEU A 338 5.15 -48.50 -13.33
C LEU A 338 5.82 -47.14 -13.49
N LYS A 339 6.38 -46.57 -12.43
CA LYS A 339 7.18 -45.35 -12.52
C LYS A 339 8.42 -45.57 -13.40
N ASP A 340 9.13 -46.67 -13.21
CA ASP A 340 10.33 -47.03 -14.00
C ASP A 340 9.98 -47.34 -15.47
N ALA A 341 8.76 -47.84 -15.71
CA ALA A 341 8.18 -47.96 -17.04
C ALA A 341 7.79 -46.60 -17.67
N GLY A 342 7.86 -45.51 -16.91
CA GLY A 342 7.60 -44.14 -17.34
C GLY A 342 6.15 -43.70 -17.20
N PHE A 343 5.31 -44.40 -16.43
CA PHE A 343 3.99 -43.88 -16.08
C PHE A 343 4.12 -42.71 -15.09
N SER A 344 3.35 -41.65 -15.32
CA SER A 344 3.31 -40.50 -14.40
C SER A 344 2.49 -40.82 -13.14
N ALA A 345 2.70 -40.08 -12.06
CA ALA A 345 1.88 -40.19 -10.85
C ALA A 345 0.37 -40.04 -11.12
N GLY A 346 -0.01 -39.26 -12.14
CA GLY A 346 -1.42 -39.11 -12.56
C GLY A 346 -2.01 -40.41 -13.11
N HIS A 347 -1.26 -41.14 -13.95
CA HIS A 347 -1.67 -42.46 -14.44
C HIS A 347 -1.86 -43.45 -13.29
N LEU A 348 -0.95 -43.45 -12.32
CA LEU A 348 -1.04 -44.37 -11.19
C LEU A 348 -2.17 -44.00 -10.23
N LYS A 349 -2.41 -42.69 -9.99
CA LYS A 349 -3.58 -42.25 -9.22
C LYS A 349 -4.88 -42.74 -9.86
N GLN A 350 -5.02 -42.59 -11.18
CA GLN A 350 -6.18 -43.09 -11.94
C GLN A 350 -6.28 -44.62 -11.92
N ALA A 351 -5.14 -45.32 -11.89
CA ALA A 351 -5.08 -46.77 -11.72
C ALA A 351 -5.48 -47.24 -10.31
N GLY A 352 -5.63 -46.33 -9.34
CA GLY A 352 -6.06 -46.63 -7.98
C GLY A 352 -4.92 -46.84 -6.98
N TYR A 353 -3.68 -46.46 -7.31
CA TYR A 353 -2.62 -46.40 -6.31
C TYR A 353 -2.87 -45.29 -5.29
N SER A 354 -2.62 -45.59 -4.03
CA SER A 354 -2.70 -44.63 -2.94
C SER A 354 -1.53 -43.64 -3.00
N ILE A 355 -1.66 -42.52 -2.29
CA ILE A 355 -0.55 -41.55 -2.19
C ILE A 355 0.68 -42.17 -1.50
N ASP A 356 0.48 -43.10 -0.56
CA ASP A 356 1.56 -43.80 0.12
C ASP A 356 2.30 -44.75 -0.82
N ASP A 357 1.59 -45.44 -1.70
CA ASP A 357 2.21 -46.27 -2.77
C ASP A 357 3.08 -45.40 -3.68
N LEU A 358 2.58 -44.21 -4.06
CA LEU A 358 3.32 -43.28 -4.91
C LEU A 358 4.54 -42.69 -4.20
N LYS A 359 4.42 -42.38 -2.90
CA LYS A 359 5.53 -41.91 -2.07
C LYS A 359 6.59 -43.00 -1.94
N ALA A 360 6.19 -44.25 -1.69
CA ALA A 360 7.09 -45.41 -1.61
C ALA A 360 7.77 -45.70 -2.96
N ALA A 361 7.07 -45.49 -4.08
CA ALA A 361 7.65 -45.50 -5.42
C ALA A 361 8.59 -44.32 -5.70
N GLY A 362 8.73 -43.36 -4.77
CA GLY A 362 9.63 -42.22 -4.87
C GLY A 362 9.12 -41.09 -5.75
N PHE A 363 7.80 -40.92 -5.91
CA PHE A 363 7.26 -39.69 -6.47
C PHE A 363 7.40 -38.54 -5.45
N GLY A 364 7.99 -37.43 -5.90
CA GLY A 364 8.11 -36.23 -5.08
C GLY A 364 6.80 -35.43 -5.02
N PRO A 365 6.65 -34.53 -4.04
CA PRO A 365 5.49 -33.65 -3.88
C PRO A 365 5.04 -32.92 -5.14
N LYS A 366 6.00 -32.45 -5.96
CA LYS A 366 5.71 -31.74 -7.21
C LYS A 366 4.98 -32.63 -8.23
N ALA A 367 5.42 -33.88 -8.38
CA ALA A 367 4.76 -34.83 -9.26
C ALA A 367 3.36 -35.22 -8.74
N LEU A 368 3.21 -35.35 -7.42
CA LEU A 368 1.91 -35.62 -6.79
C LEU A 368 0.94 -34.46 -6.95
N LYS A 369 1.42 -33.21 -6.81
CA LYS A 369 0.62 -32.02 -7.09
C LYS A 369 0.16 -31.99 -8.55
N SER A 370 1.06 -32.26 -9.51
CA SER A 370 0.70 -32.36 -10.94
C SER A 370 -0.27 -33.51 -11.23
N ALA A 371 -0.26 -34.57 -10.42
CA ALA A 371 -1.25 -35.65 -10.46
C ALA A 371 -2.60 -35.28 -9.81
N GLY A 372 -2.74 -34.06 -9.28
CA GLY A 372 -3.97 -33.56 -8.70
C GLY A 372 -4.18 -33.97 -7.23
N PHE A 373 -3.13 -34.30 -6.48
CA PHE A 373 -3.23 -34.38 -5.02
C PHE A 373 -3.21 -32.98 -4.39
N THR A 374 -3.94 -32.83 -3.30
CA THR A 374 -4.08 -31.61 -2.51
C THR A 374 -3.00 -31.51 -1.43
N ALA A 375 -2.70 -30.30 -0.95
CA ALA A 375 -1.74 -30.11 0.14
C ALA A 375 -2.14 -30.88 1.42
N ALA A 376 -3.44 -31.05 1.67
CA ALA A 376 -3.96 -31.82 2.80
C ALA A 376 -3.60 -33.31 2.66
N GLU A 377 -3.81 -33.90 1.48
CA GLU A 377 -3.43 -35.30 1.21
C GLU A 377 -1.91 -35.51 1.37
N LEU A 378 -1.09 -34.59 0.85
CA LEU A 378 0.36 -34.69 1.01
C LEU A 378 0.80 -34.50 2.48
N LYS A 379 0.11 -33.64 3.25
CA LYS A 379 0.37 -33.51 4.69
C LYS A 379 0.05 -34.82 5.42
N SER A 380 -1.09 -35.46 5.11
CA SER A 380 -1.46 -36.76 5.69
C SER A 380 -0.47 -37.87 5.31
N ALA A 381 0.08 -37.81 4.09
CA ALA A 381 1.16 -38.69 3.65
C ALA A 381 2.52 -38.35 4.28
N GLY A 382 2.60 -37.38 5.19
CA GLY A 382 3.80 -37.04 5.95
C GLY A 382 4.84 -36.21 5.20
N TYR A 383 4.46 -35.40 4.21
CA TYR A 383 5.37 -34.42 3.62
C TYR A 383 5.47 -33.16 4.48
N SER A 384 6.70 -32.67 4.67
CA SER A 384 6.98 -31.45 5.43
C SER A 384 6.46 -30.20 4.71
N PRO A 385 6.15 -29.10 5.43
CA PRO A 385 5.77 -27.84 4.81
C PRO A 385 6.83 -27.27 3.85
N GLU A 386 8.13 -27.53 4.07
CA GLU A 386 9.21 -27.21 3.13
C GLU A 386 9.08 -27.98 1.81
N ALA A 387 8.77 -29.27 1.88
CA ALA A 387 8.55 -30.10 0.71
C ALA A 387 7.30 -29.64 -0.08
N LEU A 388 6.24 -29.23 0.64
CA LEU A 388 5.03 -28.65 0.04
C LEU A 388 5.30 -27.30 -0.62
N LYS A 389 6.11 -26.43 0.01
CA LYS A 389 6.55 -25.17 -0.60
C LYS A 389 7.33 -25.43 -1.89
N SER A 390 8.25 -26.38 -1.87
CA SER A 390 9.05 -26.76 -3.05
C SER A 390 8.21 -27.37 -4.17
N ALA A 391 7.06 -27.98 -3.82
CA ALA A 391 6.03 -28.41 -4.77
C ALA A 391 5.22 -27.24 -5.37
N GLY A 392 5.37 -26.04 -4.81
CA GLY A 392 4.67 -24.82 -5.22
C GLY A 392 3.34 -24.59 -4.49
N TYR A 393 3.09 -25.20 -3.33
CA TYR A 393 1.96 -24.77 -2.49
C TYR A 393 2.29 -23.45 -1.80
N SER A 394 1.32 -22.55 -1.78
CA SER A 394 1.44 -21.23 -1.16
C SER A 394 1.20 -21.32 0.36
N ALA A 395 1.62 -20.31 1.10
CA ALA A 395 1.28 -20.22 2.52
C ALA A 395 -0.24 -20.17 2.76
N ALA A 396 -1.02 -19.66 1.80
CA ALA A 396 -2.48 -19.63 1.86
C ALA A 396 -3.09 -21.04 1.76
N ASP A 397 -2.46 -21.94 1.01
CA ASP A 397 -2.86 -23.36 0.95
C ASP A 397 -2.53 -24.10 2.25
N LEU A 398 -1.45 -23.70 2.92
CA LEU A 398 -0.92 -24.40 4.09
C LEU A 398 -1.53 -23.93 5.42
N LYS A 399 -1.91 -22.66 5.54
CA LYS A 399 -2.49 -22.10 6.78
C LYS A 399 -3.77 -22.82 7.23
N PRO A 400 -4.76 -23.14 6.36
CA PRO A 400 -5.96 -23.89 6.75
C PRO A 400 -5.65 -25.30 7.27
N LEU A 401 -4.47 -25.84 6.94
CA LEU A 401 -4.03 -27.16 7.42
C LEU A 401 -3.49 -27.10 8.85
N GLY A 402 -3.48 -25.93 9.49
CA GLY A 402 -3.03 -25.74 10.87
C GLY A 402 -1.53 -25.48 11.02
N TYR A 403 -0.80 -25.20 9.93
CA TYR A 403 0.60 -24.76 10.04
C TYR A 403 0.68 -23.35 10.64
N SER A 404 1.50 -23.21 11.67
CA SER A 404 1.78 -21.94 12.33
C SER A 404 2.72 -21.06 11.48
N ALA A 405 2.73 -19.75 11.77
CA ALA A 405 3.63 -18.82 11.11
C ALA A 405 5.12 -19.16 11.35
N ASP A 406 5.46 -19.72 12.51
CA ASP A 406 6.82 -20.13 12.86
C ASP A 406 7.27 -21.36 12.07
N GLU A 407 6.42 -22.39 11.94
CA GLU A 407 6.71 -23.56 11.11
C GLU A 407 6.90 -23.17 9.63
N LEU A 408 6.05 -22.29 9.12
CA LEU A 408 6.17 -21.81 7.75
C LEU A 408 7.41 -20.92 7.56
N LYS A 409 7.78 -20.10 8.55
CA LYS A 409 9.04 -19.34 8.52
C LYS A 409 10.25 -20.27 8.44
N ARG A 410 10.30 -21.32 9.27
CA ARG A 410 11.37 -22.34 9.24
C ARG A 410 11.43 -23.09 7.91
N SER A 411 10.29 -23.24 7.25
CA SER A 411 10.16 -23.77 5.89
C SER A 411 10.54 -22.75 4.79
N GLY A 412 11.02 -21.57 5.18
CA GLY A 412 11.50 -20.52 4.30
C GLY A 412 10.42 -19.61 3.71
N PHE A 413 9.20 -19.58 4.24
CA PHE A 413 8.22 -18.57 3.82
C PHE A 413 8.61 -17.20 4.40
N SER A 414 8.57 -16.17 3.56
CA SER A 414 8.85 -14.79 3.99
C SER A 414 7.64 -14.18 4.70
N ALA A 415 7.86 -13.14 5.50
CA ALA A 415 6.78 -12.39 6.15
C ALA A 415 5.74 -11.87 5.13
N LYS A 416 6.19 -11.45 3.93
CA LYS A 416 5.30 -11.01 2.84
C LYS A 416 4.36 -12.13 2.36
N MET A 417 4.88 -13.35 2.19
CA MET A 417 4.07 -14.51 1.80
C MET A 417 3.05 -14.87 2.88
N LEU A 418 3.43 -14.78 4.15
CA LEU A 418 2.54 -15.07 5.26
C LEU A 418 1.48 -13.97 5.46
N ASN A 419 1.84 -12.69 5.25
CA ASN A 419 0.86 -11.61 5.24
C ASN A 419 -0.17 -11.81 4.12
N ALA A 420 0.26 -12.18 2.90
CA ALA A 420 -0.65 -12.51 1.80
C ALA A 420 -1.56 -13.72 2.12
N ALA A 421 -1.10 -14.66 2.95
CA ALA A 421 -1.91 -15.76 3.48
C ALA A 421 -2.82 -15.35 4.66
N GLY A 422 -2.81 -14.07 5.06
CA GLY A 422 -3.63 -13.50 6.11
C GLY A 422 -3.13 -13.79 7.53
N PHE A 423 -1.84 -14.07 7.73
CA PHE A 423 -1.28 -14.07 9.09
C PHE A 423 -1.19 -12.63 9.61
N SER A 424 -1.65 -12.42 10.84
CA SER A 424 -1.61 -11.10 11.48
C SER A 424 -0.18 -10.69 11.85
N PRO A 425 0.12 -9.38 11.97
CA PRO A 425 1.45 -8.94 12.36
C PRO A 425 1.85 -9.45 13.76
N LYS A 426 0.88 -9.66 14.66
CA LYS A 426 1.12 -10.29 15.97
C LYS A 426 1.61 -11.74 15.82
N GLN A 427 0.99 -12.54 14.96
CA GLN A 427 1.42 -13.92 14.70
C GLN A 427 2.83 -13.96 14.08
N LEU A 428 3.12 -13.05 13.15
CA LEU A 428 4.45 -13.00 12.52
C LEU A 428 5.54 -12.51 13.49
N LYS A 429 5.23 -11.54 14.34
CA LYS A 429 6.13 -11.11 15.41
C LYS A 429 6.40 -12.25 16.39
N SER A 430 5.38 -13.01 16.80
CA SER A 430 5.55 -14.19 17.64
C SER A 430 6.32 -15.31 16.97
N ALA A 431 6.27 -15.42 15.63
CA ALA A 431 7.14 -16.29 14.84
C ALA A 431 8.59 -15.77 14.70
N GLY A 432 8.89 -14.63 15.33
CA GLY A 432 10.22 -14.03 15.37
C GLY A 432 10.62 -13.30 14.08
N PHE A 433 9.68 -12.84 13.26
CA PHE A 433 10.02 -11.89 12.18
C PHE A 433 10.41 -10.54 12.79
N SER A 434 11.43 -9.90 12.21
CA SER A 434 11.88 -8.58 12.66
C SER A 434 10.86 -7.49 12.27
N THR A 435 10.90 -6.35 12.95
CA THR A 435 10.07 -5.19 12.58
C THR A 435 10.28 -4.80 11.12
N GLN A 436 11.52 -4.86 10.63
CA GLN A 436 11.86 -4.61 9.23
C GLN A 436 11.18 -5.59 8.27
N ASP A 437 11.15 -6.88 8.60
CA ASP A 437 10.47 -7.90 7.80
C ASP A 437 8.97 -7.61 7.70
N LEU A 438 8.36 -7.16 8.81
CA LEU A 438 6.94 -6.84 8.85
C LEU A 438 6.61 -5.58 8.05
N LEU A 439 7.44 -4.55 8.10
CA LEU A 439 7.31 -3.37 7.24
C LEU A 439 7.44 -3.74 5.76
N LYS A 440 8.46 -4.53 5.39
CA LYS A 440 8.65 -5.05 4.02
C LYS A 440 7.52 -5.98 3.58
N ALA A 441 6.84 -6.64 4.52
CA ALA A 441 5.65 -7.44 4.26
C ALA A 441 4.40 -6.59 3.95
N GLY A 442 4.46 -5.27 4.15
CA GLY A 442 3.40 -4.32 3.82
C GLY A 442 2.51 -3.92 5.00
N PHE A 443 2.86 -4.28 6.24
CA PHE A 443 2.11 -3.81 7.41
C PHE A 443 2.36 -2.33 7.67
N LYS A 444 1.28 -1.61 7.99
CA LYS A 444 1.35 -0.20 8.35
C LYS A 444 1.84 -0.04 9.80
N PRO A 445 2.49 1.08 10.14
CA PRO A 445 2.94 1.35 11.52
C PRO A 445 1.83 1.17 12.58
N ALA A 446 0.58 1.58 12.28
CA ALA A 446 -0.55 1.39 13.18
C ALA A 446 -0.82 -0.09 13.52
N GLU A 447 -0.73 -0.97 12.52
CA GLU A 447 -0.96 -2.41 12.68
C GLU A 447 0.17 -3.06 13.50
N LEU A 448 1.41 -2.59 13.29
CA LEU A 448 2.57 -3.03 14.05
C LEU A 448 2.50 -2.59 15.51
N MET A 449 2.05 -1.35 15.76
CA MET A 449 1.81 -0.84 17.12
C MET A 449 0.73 -1.66 17.83
N ALA A 450 -0.37 -1.99 17.14
CA ALA A 450 -1.40 -2.88 17.68
C ALA A 450 -0.88 -4.31 17.95
N ALA A 451 0.14 -4.76 17.21
CA ALA A 451 0.87 -6.00 17.47
C ALA A 451 1.96 -5.86 18.56
N GLY A 452 2.04 -4.71 19.23
CA GLY A 452 2.96 -4.43 20.34
C GLY A 452 4.38 -4.05 19.90
N VAL A 453 4.60 -3.66 18.64
CA VAL A 453 5.85 -2.98 18.23
C VAL A 453 5.82 -1.56 18.79
N THR A 454 6.93 -1.07 19.33
CA THR A 454 6.99 0.25 19.95
C THR A 454 7.41 1.33 18.94
N ALA A 455 7.10 2.59 19.23
CA ALA A 455 7.41 3.70 18.33
C ALA A 455 8.92 3.93 18.16
N ASP A 456 9.73 3.64 19.18
CA ASP A 456 11.20 3.66 19.12
C ASP A 456 11.75 2.56 18.19
N ALA A 457 11.17 1.35 18.24
CA ALA A 457 11.55 0.28 17.32
C ALA A 457 11.20 0.65 15.87
N LEU A 458 10.04 1.28 15.62
CA LEU A 458 9.68 1.77 14.29
C LEU A 458 10.59 2.91 13.82
N LYS A 459 10.97 3.82 14.72
CA LYS A 459 11.92 4.89 14.42
C LYS A 459 13.29 4.32 14.01
N ALA A 460 13.78 3.28 14.71
CA ALA A 460 15.04 2.61 14.37
C ALA A 460 15.03 2.00 12.96
N GLU A 461 13.85 1.58 12.47
CA GLU A 461 13.65 1.07 11.11
C GLU A 461 13.38 2.18 10.07
N GLY A 462 13.54 3.46 10.44
CA GLY A 462 13.39 4.60 9.55
C GLY A 462 11.94 5.06 9.34
N VAL A 463 10.98 4.61 10.15
CA VAL A 463 9.61 5.13 10.10
C VAL A 463 9.60 6.58 10.61
N SER A 464 9.10 7.49 9.79
CA SER A 464 9.06 8.92 10.11
C SER A 464 8.01 9.26 11.17
N ALA A 465 8.21 10.39 11.86
CA ALA A 465 7.22 10.95 12.77
C ALA A 465 5.86 11.22 12.09
N ASP A 466 5.86 11.56 10.80
CA ASP A 466 4.63 11.80 10.02
C ASP A 466 3.81 10.53 9.86
N GLN A 467 4.45 9.43 9.48
CA GLN A 467 3.81 8.12 9.37
C GLN A 467 3.26 7.65 10.72
N LEU A 468 3.98 7.90 11.82
CA LEU A 468 3.51 7.55 13.16
C LEU A 468 2.37 8.46 13.64
N ARG A 469 2.38 9.75 13.31
CA ARG A 469 1.23 10.65 13.56
C ARG A 469 -0.02 10.14 12.84
N GLN A 470 0.11 9.80 11.56
CA GLN A 470 -0.99 9.25 10.77
C GLN A 470 -1.49 7.91 11.33
N ALA A 471 -0.62 7.15 12.00
CA ALA A 471 -0.96 5.95 12.75
C ALA A 471 -1.63 6.23 14.13
N GLY A 472 -1.88 7.50 14.47
CA GLY A 472 -2.52 7.90 15.73
C GLY A 472 -1.58 7.99 16.93
N VAL A 473 -0.25 7.93 16.71
CA VAL A 473 0.73 8.05 17.80
C VAL A 473 0.83 9.50 18.26
N SER A 474 0.68 9.73 19.56
CA SER A 474 0.71 11.08 20.14
C SER A 474 2.12 11.70 20.11
N ALA A 475 2.21 13.03 20.08
CA ALA A 475 3.48 13.75 20.18
C ALA A 475 4.28 13.38 21.45
N ALA A 476 3.59 13.06 22.56
CA ALA A 476 4.23 12.61 23.80
C ALA A 476 4.88 11.23 23.64
N SER A 477 4.20 10.29 23.00
CA SER A 477 4.73 8.96 22.69
C SER A 477 5.91 9.04 21.72
N LEU A 478 5.86 9.95 20.75
CA LEU A 478 6.98 10.19 19.83
C LEU A 478 8.17 10.86 20.51
N LYS A 479 7.93 11.79 21.44
CA LYS A 479 8.99 12.33 22.30
C LYS A 479 9.68 11.22 23.10
N ALA A 480 8.90 10.32 23.70
CA ALA A 480 9.44 9.17 24.43
C ALA A 480 10.23 8.21 23.53
N ALA A 481 9.83 8.07 22.27
CA ALA A 481 10.59 7.35 21.24
C ALA A 481 11.82 8.12 20.72
N GLY A 482 12.10 9.30 21.27
CA GLY A 482 13.28 10.12 20.98
C GLY A 482 13.19 10.94 19.71
N PHE A 483 12.01 11.17 19.13
CA PHE A 483 11.86 12.17 18.07
C PHE A 483 12.18 13.56 18.61
N THR A 484 12.74 14.43 17.76
CA THR A 484 13.05 15.81 18.12
C THR A 484 11.85 16.72 17.87
N PRO A 485 11.81 17.95 18.44
CA PRO A 485 10.78 18.90 18.06
C PRO A 485 10.74 19.17 16.55
N SER A 486 11.89 19.21 15.88
CA SER A 486 11.96 19.41 14.44
C SER A 486 11.27 18.29 13.67
N ASP A 487 11.51 17.02 14.03
CA ASP A 487 10.85 15.87 13.40
C ASP A 487 9.33 15.96 13.51
N LEU A 488 8.85 16.36 14.69
CA LEU A 488 7.42 16.48 14.96
C LEU A 488 6.76 17.68 14.27
N ILE A 489 7.48 18.79 14.11
CA ILE A 489 7.01 19.95 13.32
C ILE A 489 6.86 19.55 11.85
N HIS A 490 7.87 18.89 11.27
CA HIS A 490 7.77 18.38 9.90
C HIS A 490 6.66 17.36 9.77
N ALA A 491 6.43 16.55 10.80
CA ALA A 491 5.24 15.74 10.96
C ALA A 491 4.00 16.54 11.40
N GLY A 492 3.85 17.81 11.06
CA GLY A 492 2.59 18.56 11.22
C GLY A 492 2.03 18.69 12.65
N PHE A 493 2.78 18.36 13.69
CA PHE A 493 2.38 18.65 15.06
C PHE A 493 2.49 20.14 15.34
N THR A 494 1.48 20.69 16.02
CA THR A 494 1.47 22.11 16.37
C THR A 494 2.39 22.39 17.56
N ARG A 495 2.78 23.64 17.75
CA ARG A 495 3.46 24.09 18.98
C ARG A 495 2.71 23.66 20.24
N GLY A 496 1.38 23.75 20.23
CA GLY A 496 0.54 23.30 21.33
C GLY A 496 0.65 21.80 21.61
N ASP A 497 0.75 20.97 20.56
CA ASP A 497 1.00 19.52 20.70
C ASP A 497 2.36 19.25 21.34
N LEU A 498 3.39 19.99 20.94
CA LEU A 498 4.75 19.82 21.45
C LEU A 498 4.90 20.29 22.89
N VAL A 499 4.27 21.42 23.24
CA VAL A 499 4.20 21.86 24.64
C VAL A 499 3.48 20.81 25.48
N ARG A 500 2.32 20.30 25.04
CA ARG A 500 1.60 19.21 25.73
C ARG A 500 2.41 17.92 25.81
N ALA A 501 3.21 17.61 24.80
CA ALA A 501 4.16 16.50 24.82
C ALA A 501 5.34 16.71 25.78
N GLY A 502 5.47 17.91 26.37
CA GLY A 502 6.44 18.23 27.39
C GLY A 502 7.76 18.76 26.84
N TYR A 503 7.84 19.20 25.59
CA TYR A 503 9.03 19.93 25.11
C TYR A 503 9.14 21.30 25.77
N THR A 504 10.34 21.63 26.19
CA THR A 504 10.68 22.89 26.84
C THR A 504 10.76 24.03 25.83
N PRO A 505 10.54 25.29 26.27
CA PRO A 505 10.73 26.46 25.40
C PRO A 505 12.08 26.49 24.70
N ASN A 506 13.15 26.04 25.36
CA ASN A 506 14.50 26.01 24.80
C ASN A 506 14.62 24.97 23.67
N GLU A 507 14.08 23.76 23.86
CA GLU A 507 14.04 22.72 22.81
C GLU A 507 13.25 23.18 21.58
N LEU A 508 12.12 23.87 21.79
CA LEU A 508 11.29 24.42 20.70
C LEU A 508 11.97 25.58 19.97
N SER A 509 12.76 26.38 20.69
CA SER A 509 13.52 27.50 20.11
C SER A 509 14.67 27.00 19.25
N ALA A 510 15.37 25.97 19.73
CA ALA A 510 16.49 25.34 19.03
C ALA A 510 16.05 24.65 17.72
N SER A 511 14.80 24.20 17.61
CA SER A 511 14.26 23.56 16.40
C SER A 511 13.84 24.54 15.30
N GLY A 512 14.28 25.80 15.36
CA GLY A 512 13.97 26.83 14.35
C GLY A 512 12.53 27.34 14.41
N MET A 513 11.75 26.96 15.43
CA MET A 513 10.41 27.49 15.65
C MET A 513 10.55 28.90 16.24
N SER A 514 10.91 29.86 15.38
CA SER A 514 11.08 31.26 15.77
C SER A 514 9.77 31.82 16.30
N TYR A 515 9.86 32.55 17.41
CA TYR A 515 8.74 33.26 18.04
C TYR A 515 8.10 34.32 17.13
N SER A 516 8.70 34.64 15.99
CA SER A 516 8.36 35.83 15.19
C SER A 516 6.96 35.84 14.56
N GLY A 517 6.22 34.73 14.52
CA GLY A 517 4.83 34.69 14.03
C GLY A 517 3.73 34.66 15.10
N HIS A 518 4.02 34.17 16.31
CA HIS A 518 3.03 33.99 17.39
C HIS A 518 3.35 34.79 18.67
N SER A 519 4.54 35.42 18.74
CA SER A 519 4.98 36.33 19.81
C SER A 519 4.01 37.49 20.05
N ALA A 520 3.28 37.91 19.01
CA ALA A 520 2.30 38.97 19.16
C ALA A 520 1.14 38.57 20.10
N VAL A 521 0.72 37.30 20.13
CA VAL A 521 -0.45 36.86 20.94
C VAL A 521 -0.05 36.51 22.37
N CYS A 522 1.17 35.99 22.59
CA CYS A 522 1.63 35.48 23.88
C CYS A 522 2.75 36.32 24.52
N SER A 523 2.85 37.62 24.23
CA SER A 523 3.66 38.53 25.04
C SER A 523 2.99 38.77 26.40
N LEU A 524 3.77 39.09 27.44
CA LEU A 524 3.23 39.34 28.78
C LEU A 524 2.10 40.39 28.76
N LYS A 525 2.31 41.52 28.08
CA LYS A 525 1.30 42.59 27.95
C LYS A 525 0.02 42.09 27.28
N ARG A 526 0.12 41.30 26.21
CA ARG A 526 -1.06 40.75 25.51
C ARG A 526 -1.76 39.66 26.31
N ALA A 527 -1.03 38.82 27.02
CA ALA A 527 -1.61 37.81 27.89
C ALA A 527 -2.35 38.46 29.08
N GLN A 528 -1.81 39.55 29.64
CA GLN A 528 -2.48 40.36 30.66
C GLN A 528 -3.75 41.02 30.10
N GLN A 529 -3.69 41.59 28.89
CA GLN A 529 -4.83 42.17 28.21
C GLN A 529 -5.91 41.11 27.90
N ALA A 530 -5.54 39.97 27.32
CA ALA A 530 -6.45 38.87 27.03
C ALA A 530 -7.14 38.35 28.29
N ARG A 531 -6.41 38.25 29.41
CA ARG A 531 -6.98 37.90 30.71
C ARG A 531 -7.98 38.95 31.19
N SER A 532 -7.67 40.25 31.07
CA SER A 532 -8.61 41.33 31.41
C SER A 532 -9.87 41.33 30.54
N GLN A 533 -9.77 40.77 29.32
CA GLN A 533 -10.88 40.57 28.39
C GLN A 533 -11.61 39.22 28.60
N GLY A 534 -11.30 38.46 29.66
CA GLY A 534 -11.98 37.21 29.99
C GLY A 534 -11.54 35.98 29.18
N VAL A 535 -10.45 36.05 28.41
CA VAL A 535 -9.93 34.90 27.67
C VAL A 535 -9.46 33.81 28.64
N SER A 536 -9.90 32.56 28.44
CA SER A 536 -9.53 31.45 29.31
C SER A 536 -8.08 31.00 29.11
N ALA A 537 -7.46 30.48 30.17
CA ALA A 537 -6.13 29.86 30.10
C ALA A 537 -6.08 28.75 29.03
N LYS A 538 -7.16 27.98 28.89
CA LYS A 538 -7.29 26.91 27.89
C LYS A 538 -7.16 27.41 26.45
N ALA A 539 -7.74 28.56 26.13
CA ALA A 539 -7.62 29.16 24.81
C ALA A 539 -6.17 29.58 24.51
N LEU A 540 -5.50 30.22 25.46
CA LEU A 540 -4.12 30.67 25.31
C LEU A 540 -3.11 29.50 25.28
N VAL A 541 -3.34 28.45 26.07
CA VAL A 541 -2.55 27.21 26.02
C VAL A 541 -2.71 26.53 24.65
N LYS A 542 -3.93 26.49 24.09
CA LYS A 542 -4.17 25.97 22.72
C LYS A 542 -3.42 26.78 21.66
N GLN A 543 -3.26 28.09 21.87
CA GLN A 543 -2.47 28.99 21.03
C GLN A 543 -0.95 28.88 21.29
N GLY A 544 -0.51 28.04 22.22
CA GLY A 544 0.90 27.75 22.46
C GLY A 544 1.61 28.77 23.35
N CYS A 545 0.86 29.55 24.15
CA CYS A 545 1.47 30.47 25.12
C CYS A 545 2.26 29.71 26.20
N PRO A 546 3.50 30.11 26.50
CA PRO A 546 4.30 29.47 27.54
C PRO A 546 3.68 29.71 28.92
N VAL A 547 3.65 28.67 29.73
CA VAL A 547 3.06 28.66 31.08
C VAL A 547 3.66 29.73 31.98
N SER A 548 4.97 30.01 31.85
CA SER A 548 5.63 31.08 32.61
C SER A 548 5.03 32.46 32.31
N VAL A 549 4.72 32.77 31.05
CA VAL A 549 4.05 34.02 30.67
C VAL A 549 2.61 34.05 31.16
N LEU A 550 1.88 32.92 31.10
CA LEU A 550 0.52 32.84 31.63
C LEU A 550 0.49 33.05 33.14
N LYS A 551 1.46 32.48 33.87
CA LYS A 551 1.66 32.74 35.30
C LYS A 551 1.95 34.21 35.57
N SER A 552 2.85 34.84 34.82
CA SER A 552 3.15 36.27 34.94
C SER A 552 1.99 37.18 34.51
N ALA A 553 1.12 36.72 33.61
CA ALA A 553 -0.15 37.37 33.29
C ALA A 553 -1.23 37.16 34.37
N GLY A 554 -0.92 36.26 35.33
CA GLY A 554 -1.66 35.99 36.55
C GLY A 554 -2.76 34.92 36.43
N TYR A 555 -2.72 34.08 35.39
CA TYR A 555 -3.50 32.84 35.42
C TYR A 555 -2.98 31.94 36.55
N ASN A 556 -3.91 31.43 37.37
CA ASN A 556 -3.55 30.62 38.54
C ASN A 556 -3.39 29.13 38.20
N ALA A 557 -2.87 28.37 39.16
CA ALA A 557 -2.63 26.92 39.03
C ALA A 557 -3.89 26.16 38.58
N LYS A 558 -5.05 26.47 39.13
CA LYS A 558 -6.32 25.81 38.80
C LYS A 558 -6.71 26.01 37.34
N GLN A 559 -6.68 27.26 36.87
CA GLN A 559 -6.99 27.59 35.48
C GLN A 559 -6.07 26.88 34.48
N LEU A 560 -4.80 26.67 34.85
CA LEU A 560 -3.81 26.02 34.00
C LEU A 560 -3.91 24.49 34.04
N LEU A 561 -4.23 23.90 35.20
CA LEU A 561 -4.58 22.47 35.31
C LEU A 561 -5.84 22.15 34.49
N ASP A 562 -6.90 22.96 34.62
CA ASP A 562 -8.14 22.83 33.84
C ASP A 562 -7.92 23.04 32.32
N ALA A 563 -6.85 23.77 31.96
CA ALA A 563 -6.38 23.94 30.58
C ALA A 563 -5.59 22.73 30.03
N GLY A 564 -5.35 21.70 30.84
CA GLY A 564 -4.65 20.47 30.47
C GLY A 564 -3.13 20.54 30.66
N MET A 565 -2.62 21.48 31.45
CA MET A 565 -1.19 21.48 31.84
C MET A 565 -0.94 20.47 32.97
N THR A 566 0.21 19.80 32.93
CA THR A 566 0.58 18.81 33.95
C THR A 566 1.28 19.48 35.14
N PRO A 567 1.23 18.89 36.35
CA PRO A 567 1.97 19.40 37.51
C PRO A 567 3.48 19.57 37.25
N GLN A 568 4.08 18.75 36.38
CA GLN A 568 5.49 18.87 35.99
C GLN A 568 5.75 20.15 35.17
N GLN A 569 4.87 20.48 34.23
CA GLN A 569 4.97 21.72 33.44
C GLN A 569 4.79 22.95 34.33
N LEU A 570 3.84 22.89 35.28
CA LEU A 570 3.59 23.99 36.20
C LEU A 570 4.75 24.18 37.19
N LYS A 571 5.37 23.09 37.66
CA LYS A 571 6.61 23.15 38.45
C LYS A 571 7.73 23.88 37.71
N ALA A 572 7.95 23.54 36.43
CA ALA A 572 8.96 24.21 35.61
C ALA A 572 8.65 25.70 35.39
N ALA A 573 7.37 26.10 35.43
CA ALA A 573 6.95 27.51 35.42
C ALA A 573 6.99 28.18 36.81
N GLY A 574 7.51 27.49 37.82
CA GLY A 574 7.72 27.99 39.17
C GLY A 574 6.50 27.94 40.08
N PHE A 575 5.45 27.18 39.76
CA PHE A 575 4.37 26.91 40.73
C PHE A 575 4.91 26.05 41.90
N SER A 576 4.45 26.33 43.11
CA SER A 576 4.74 25.54 44.31
C SER A 576 3.85 24.31 44.40
N ALA A 577 4.28 23.30 45.16
CA ALA A 577 3.44 22.13 45.45
C ALA A 577 2.12 22.54 46.12
N GLN A 578 2.14 23.59 46.94
CA GLN A 578 0.97 24.13 47.63
C GLN A 578 -0.06 24.69 46.65
N GLU A 579 0.36 25.56 45.72
CA GLU A 579 -0.54 26.14 44.71
C GLU A 579 -1.21 25.05 43.85
N LEU A 580 -0.47 23.99 43.52
CA LEU A 580 -0.99 22.88 42.72
C LEU A 580 -1.92 21.96 43.52
N TYR A 581 -1.57 21.64 44.77
CA TYR A 581 -2.41 20.83 45.64
C TYR A 581 -3.75 21.52 45.92
N GLN A 582 -3.72 22.82 46.26
CA GLN A 582 -4.92 23.63 46.46
C GLN A 582 -5.74 23.80 45.17
N ALA A 583 -5.10 23.75 44.01
CA ALA A 583 -5.77 23.76 42.71
C ALA A 583 -6.42 22.41 42.33
N GLY A 584 -6.16 21.34 43.09
CA GLY A 584 -6.75 20.00 42.91
C GLY A 584 -5.79 18.94 42.35
N ALA A 585 -4.48 19.20 42.28
CA ALA A 585 -3.51 18.18 41.87
C ALA A 585 -3.34 17.10 42.97
N SER A 586 -3.30 15.82 42.58
CA SER A 586 -3.15 14.73 43.54
C SER A 586 -1.71 14.65 44.11
N PRO A 587 -1.52 14.16 45.34
CA PRO A 587 -0.20 13.92 45.92
C PRO A 587 0.72 13.06 45.04
N GLU A 588 0.18 12.04 44.38
CA GLU A 588 0.91 11.16 43.44
C GLU A 588 1.42 11.95 42.24
N ALA A 589 0.58 12.81 41.66
CA ALA A 589 0.92 13.63 40.51
C ALA A 589 1.98 14.68 40.85
N LEU A 590 1.95 15.23 42.07
CA LEU A 590 2.98 16.15 42.57
C LEU A 590 4.33 15.44 42.78
N LYS A 591 4.31 14.23 43.36
CA LYS A 591 5.52 13.41 43.45
C LYS A 591 6.08 13.07 42.06
N ALA A 592 5.21 12.66 41.13
CA ALA A 592 5.62 12.35 39.75
C ALA A 592 6.19 13.57 39.01
N ALA A 593 5.71 14.78 39.32
CA ALA A 593 6.28 16.04 38.85
C ALA A 593 7.62 16.40 39.48
N GLY A 594 8.09 15.60 40.46
CA GLY A 594 9.39 15.73 41.11
C GLY A 594 9.41 16.70 42.28
N TYR A 595 8.26 17.09 42.85
CA TYR A 595 8.26 17.81 44.13
C TYR A 595 8.81 16.92 45.23
N THR A 596 9.64 17.48 46.10
CA THR A 596 10.25 16.75 47.20
C THR A 596 9.22 16.44 48.28
N GLN A 597 9.51 15.46 49.12
CA GLN A 597 8.69 15.10 50.28
C GLN A 597 8.46 16.30 51.19
N SER A 598 9.46 17.16 51.36
CA SER A 598 9.35 18.41 52.12
C SER A 598 8.42 19.43 51.42
N ASP A 599 8.40 19.48 50.09
CA ASP A 599 7.43 20.31 49.35
C ASP A 599 6.00 19.84 49.55
N LEU A 600 5.78 18.52 49.55
CA LEU A 600 4.46 17.91 49.78
C LEU A 600 3.94 18.19 51.19
N LEU A 601 4.80 18.08 52.20
CA LEU A 601 4.45 18.38 53.59
C LEU A 601 4.10 19.86 53.78
N ARG A 602 4.90 20.77 53.20
CA ARG A 602 4.63 22.22 53.20
C ARG A 602 3.35 22.59 52.43
N ALA A 603 2.99 21.80 51.42
CA ALA A 603 1.72 21.95 50.70
C ALA A 603 0.49 21.57 51.55
N GLY A 604 0.67 21.04 52.76
CA GLY A 604 -0.41 20.62 53.65
C GLY A 604 -0.85 19.16 53.43
N ILE A 605 -0.10 18.37 52.65
CA ILE A 605 -0.39 16.95 52.46
C ILE A 605 -0.02 16.20 53.73
N SER A 606 -0.95 15.37 54.22
CA SER A 606 -0.74 14.66 55.47
C SER A 606 0.52 13.77 55.44
N PRO A 607 1.29 13.71 56.54
CA PRO A 607 2.50 12.89 56.58
C PRO A 607 2.27 11.40 56.28
N SER A 608 1.10 10.86 56.63
CA SER A 608 0.72 9.49 56.31
C SER A 608 0.68 9.24 54.80
N VAL A 609 0.13 10.19 54.03
CA VAL A 609 0.10 10.12 52.56
C VAL A 609 1.51 10.25 51.99
N VAL A 610 2.32 11.18 52.50
CA VAL A 610 3.71 11.37 52.05
C VAL A 610 4.57 10.12 52.35
N LYS A 611 4.34 9.44 53.47
CA LYS A 611 4.98 8.14 53.80
C LYS A 611 4.58 7.04 52.82
N ASN A 612 3.31 6.93 52.47
CA ASN A 612 2.82 5.96 51.49
C ASN A 612 3.38 6.23 50.08
N LEU A 613 3.74 7.48 49.81
CA LEU A 613 4.49 7.88 48.62
C LEU A 613 6.00 7.65 48.77
N GLY A 614 6.47 6.81 49.70
CA GLY A 614 7.86 6.36 49.78
C GLY A 614 8.84 7.33 50.44
N ALA A 615 8.35 8.24 51.29
CA ALA A 615 9.21 9.08 52.13
C ALA A 615 9.85 8.29 53.27
N SER A 616 11.15 8.50 53.50
CA SER A 616 11.86 7.94 54.65
C SER A 616 11.45 8.63 55.96
N THR A 617 11.71 7.99 57.09
CA THR A 617 11.48 8.58 58.42
C THR A 617 12.27 9.88 58.63
N SER A 618 13.43 10.05 57.97
CA SER A 618 14.20 11.31 57.95
C SER A 618 13.52 12.40 57.13
N ASP A 619 12.95 12.06 55.97
CA ASP A 619 12.23 13.02 55.09
C ASP A 619 10.95 13.54 55.75
N ILE A 620 10.37 12.74 56.64
CA ILE A 620 9.18 13.15 57.38
C ILE A 620 9.56 14.02 58.59
N ARG A 621 10.73 13.76 59.21
CA ARG A 621 11.24 14.56 60.34
C ARG A 621 11.67 15.97 59.91
N SER A 622 12.15 16.16 58.67
CA SER A 622 12.38 17.50 58.10
C SER A 622 11.08 18.31 57.93
N GLY A 623 9.92 17.65 57.96
CA GLY A 623 8.60 18.28 58.00
C GLY A 623 8.18 18.82 59.36
N CYS A 624 8.94 18.57 60.43
CA CYS A 624 8.68 19.12 61.77
C CYS A 624 9.12 20.60 61.88
N GLN A 625 8.88 21.42 60.85
CA GLN A 625 9.12 22.86 60.91
C GLN A 625 7.87 23.59 61.39
N VAL A 626 8.06 24.62 62.23
CA VAL A 626 6.96 25.36 62.86
C VAL A 626 5.94 25.86 61.84
N GLU A 627 6.39 26.44 60.72
CA GLU A 627 5.52 26.96 59.66
C GLU A 627 4.71 25.86 58.96
N ALA A 628 5.32 24.70 58.68
CA ALA A 628 4.65 23.58 58.03
C ALA A 628 3.58 22.97 58.95
N ILE A 629 3.91 22.79 60.22
CA ILE A 629 2.98 22.30 61.24
C ILE A 629 1.84 23.29 61.45
N HIS A 630 2.13 24.60 61.48
CA HIS A 630 1.11 25.64 61.62
C HIS A 630 0.10 25.61 60.47
N ASN A 631 0.58 25.48 59.22
CA ASN A 631 -0.30 25.34 58.07
C ASN A 631 -1.16 24.07 58.16
N GLN A 632 -0.58 22.94 58.57
CA GLN A 632 -1.32 21.69 58.75
C GLN A 632 -2.35 21.75 59.89
N LEU A 633 -2.09 22.52 60.95
CA LEU A 633 -3.06 22.80 62.01
C LEU A 633 -4.27 23.56 61.47
N GLN A 634 -4.08 24.57 60.61
CA GLN A 634 -5.19 25.29 59.95
C GLN A 634 -6.07 24.36 59.09
N HIS A 635 -5.53 23.22 58.67
CA HIS A 635 -6.23 22.19 57.90
C HIS A 635 -6.71 21.01 58.77
N GLY A 636 -6.68 21.15 60.11
CA GLY A 636 -7.28 20.20 61.04
C GLY A 636 -6.50 18.91 61.28
N VAL A 637 -5.20 18.88 60.97
CA VAL A 637 -4.37 17.68 61.23
C VAL A 637 -4.19 17.49 62.73
N PRO A 638 -4.50 16.32 63.34
CA PRO A 638 -4.36 16.14 64.78
C PRO A 638 -2.91 15.89 65.23
N ALA A 639 -2.58 16.32 66.45
CA ALA A 639 -1.23 16.23 67.04
C ALA A 639 -0.63 14.82 67.06
N LYS A 640 -1.48 13.78 67.13
CA LYS A 640 -1.07 12.35 67.09
C LYS A 640 -0.25 12.00 65.86
N HIS A 641 -0.55 12.61 64.72
CA HIS A 641 0.22 12.36 63.50
C HIS A 641 1.67 12.79 63.69
N PHE A 642 1.92 13.95 64.30
CA PHE A 642 3.29 14.45 64.49
C PHE A 642 4.07 13.70 65.57
N LYS A 643 3.39 13.18 66.60
CA LYS A 643 4.06 12.34 67.62
C LYS A 643 4.65 11.08 66.98
N SER A 644 3.90 10.44 66.07
CA SER A 644 4.38 9.25 65.36
C SER A 644 5.56 9.52 64.40
N LEU A 645 5.90 10.79 64.17
CA LEU A 645 7.01 11.25 63.32
C LEU A 645 8.21 11.73 64.13
N GLY A 646 8.09 11.79 65.46
CA GLY A 646 9.13 12.27 66.36
C GLY A 646 9.28 13.78 66.39
N CYS A 647 8.24 14.55 66.02
CA CYS A 647 8.24 16.00 66.28
C CYS A 647 8.16 16.26 67.79
N SER A 648 8.85 17.29 68.28
CA SER A 648 8.82 17.62 69.71
C SER A 648 7.55 18.38 70.10
N ALA A 649 7.08 18.19 71.33
CA ALA A 649 5.96 18.97 71.88
C ALA A 649 6.24 20.48 71.78
N LYS A 650 7.49 20.92 72.04
CA LYS A 650 7.95 22.30 71.88
C LYS A 650 7.67 22.88 70.50
N THR A 651 7.93 22.10 69.44
CA THR A 651 7.71 22.53 68.05
C THR A 651 6.22 22.69 67.75
N LEU A 652 5.38 21.77 68.22
CA LEU A 652 3.93 21.85 68.00
C LEU A 652 3.28 22.99 68.79
N LEU A 653 3.74 23.24 70.02
CA LEU A 653 3.32 24.39 70.81
C LEU A 653 3.67 25.71 70.08
N ALA A 654 4.89 25.81 69.55
CA ALA A 654 5.29 26.98 68.76
C ALA A 654 4.48 27.14 67.46
N ALA A 655 3.96 26.05 66.91
CA ALA A 655 3.08 26.05 65.74
C ALA A 655 1.61 26.36 66.07
N GLY A 656 1.24 26.45 67.35
CA GLY A 656 -0.09 26.85 67.80
C GLY A 656 -0.99 25.71 68.31
N TYR A 657 -0.48 24.49 68.47
CA TYR A 657 -1.25 23.42 69.15
C TYR A 657 -1.39 23.74 70.64
N LEU A 658 -2.56 23.43 71.20
CA LEU A 658 -2.80 23.59 72.64
C LEU A 658 -2.31 22.36 73.43
N PRO A 659 -1.94 22.53 74.72
CA PRO A 659 -1.56 21.40 75.58
C PRO A 659 -2.59 20.25 75.61
N GLU A 660 -3.89 20.56 75.55
CA GLU A 660 -4.99 19.59 75.47
C GLU A 660 -4.92 18.75 74.18
N ASP A 661 -4.58 19.38 73.06
CA ASP A 661 -4.45 18.70 71.76
C ASP A 661 -3.24 17.79 71.73
N LEU A 662 -2.14 18.22 72.37
CA LEU A 662 -0.94 17.40 72.53
C LEU A 662 -1.19 16.20 73.44
N HIS A 663 -1.95 16.37 74.52
CA HIS A 663 -2.35 15.27 75.40
C HIS A 663 -3.18 14.23 74.64
N LYS A 664 -4.22 14.66 73.90
CA LYS A 664 -4.99 13.78 73.01
C LYS A 664 -4.12 13.18 71.89
N GLY A 665 -3.09 13.91 71.47
CA GLY A 665 -2.05 13.48 70.54
C GLY A 665 -1.09 12.44 71.09
N GLY A 666 -1.18 12.13 72.38
CA GLY A 666 -0.39 11.14 73.07
C GLY A 666 0.96 11.66 73.59
N TYR A 667 1.23 12.97 73.58
CA TYR A 667 2.42 13.55 74.24
C TYR A 667 2.29 13.41 75.75
N ASP A 668 3.35 13.03 76.44
CA ASP A 668 3.28 12.79 77.89
C ASP A 668 3.60 14.06 78.71
N SER A 669 3.37 13.99 80.02
CA SER A 669 3.64 15.11 80.92
C SER A 669 5.12 15.53 80.91
N LYS A 670 6.05 14.60 80.63
CA LYS A 670 7.49 14.88 80.54
C LYS A 670 7.84 15.65 79.27
N ASP A 671 7.25 15.28 78.13
CA ASP A 671 7.38 15.95 76.84
C ASP A 671 7.01 17.45 76.98
N LEU A 672 5.89 17.75 77.66
CA LEU A 672 5.38 19.10 77.81
C LEU A 672 6.11 19.90 78.92
N LEU A 673 6.48 19.29 80.04
CA LEU A 673 7.31 19.95 81.07
C LEU A 673 8.66 20.38 80.47
N SER A 674 9.31 19.49 79.71
CA SER A 674 10.59 19.77 79.04
C SER A 674 10.46 20.84 77.95
N SER A 675 9.23 21.10 77.50
CA SER A 675 8.90 22.14 76.53
C SER A 675 8.50 23.48 77.17
N GLY A 676 8.54 23.58 78.51
CA GLY A 676 8.28 24.81 79.27
C GLY A 676 6.84 25.00 79.75
N ILE A 677 5.98 23.98 79.65
CA ILE A 677 4.60 24.05 80.15
C ILE A 677 4.59 23.85 81.67
N SER A 678 3.86 24.69 82.41
CA SER A 678 3.79 24.60 83.87
C SER A 678 2.95 23.39 84.34
N PRO A 679 3.23 22.83 85.53
CA PRO A 679 2.42 21.77 86.14
C PRO A 679 0.93 22.13 86.26
N LYS A 680 0.62 23.41 86.51
CA LYS A 680 -0.76 23.92 86.58
C LYS A 680 -1.47 23.80 85.22
N ALA A 681 -0.78 24.16 84.14
CA ALA A 681 -1.30 24.06 82.78
C ALA A 681 -1.46 22.60 82.33
N LEU A 682 -0.58 21.69 82.76
CA LEU A 682 -0.76 20.24 82.50
C LEU A 682 -2.01 19.68 83.18
N LYS A 683 -2.27 20.09 84.42
CA LYS A 683 -3.50 19.68 85.11
C LYS A 683 -4.75 20.18 84.39
N GLN A 684 -4.71 21.39 83.83
CA GLN A 684 -5.80 21.95 83.01
C GLN A 684 -5.96 21.20 81.68
N ALA A 685 -4.85 20.73 81.10
CA ALA A 685 -4.82 19.92 79.89
C ALA A 685 -5.29 18.46 80.10
N GLY A 686 -5.62 18.07 81.33
CA GLY A 686 -6.18 16.77 81.69
C GLY A 686 -5.19 15.72 82.18
N TYR A 687 -3.91 16.07 82.40
CA TYR A 687 -2.94 15.15 83.01
C TYR A 687 -3.21 14.96 84.51
N THR A 688 -3.07 13.73 85.01
CA THR A 688 -3.26 13.40 86.42
C THR A 688 -2.13 13.93 87.31
N ALA A 689 -2.41 14.15 88.59
CA ALA A 689 -1.39 14.58 89.56
C ALA A 689 -0.22 13.59 89.63
N SER A 690 -0.51 12.28 89.56
CA SER A 690 0.50 11.21 89.54
C SER A 690 1.41 11.26 88.30
N GLU A 691 0.88 11.59 87.12
CA GLU A 691 1.68 11.70 85.88
C GLU A 691 2.59 12.93 85.90
N ILE A 692 2.12 14.03 86.48
CA ILE A 692 2.91 15.26 86.61
C ILE A 692 4.04 15.05 87.64
N GLU A 693 3.73 14.47 88.80
CA GLU A 693 4.73 14.14 89.83
C GLU A 693 5.76 13.13 89.32
N ALA A 694 5.35 12.11 88.57
CA ALA A 694 6.25 11.16 87.94
C ALA A 694 7.18 11.83 86.92
N ALA A 695 6.67 12.77 86.11
CA ALA A 695 7.50 13.49 85.16
C ALA A 695 8.49 14.47 85.82
N GLN A 696 8.11 15.09 86.95
CA GLN A 696 9.00 15.97 87.72
C GLN A 696 10.09 15.21 88.50
N SER A 697 9.84 13.95 88.84
CA SER A 697 10.74 13.09 89.62
C SER A 697 11.56 12.12 88.76
N ASN A 698 11.63 12.31 87.44
CA ASN A 698 12.29 11.39 86.49
C ASN A 698 11.80 9.93 86.58
N GLY A 699 10.53 9.71 86.93
CA GLY A 699 9.92 8.38 87.10
C GLY A 699 10.05 7.78 88.50
N LEU A 700 10.72 8.49 89.43
CA LEU A 700 10.94 8.06 90.82
C LEU A 700 9.84 8.59 91.75
N SER A 701 8.57 8.36 91.37
CA SER A 701 7.41 8.85 92.13
C SER A 701 7.07 7.97 93.33
N ALA A 702 6.43 8.56 94.35
CA ALA A 702 5.92 7.85 95.51
C ALA A 702 4.97 6.71 95.14
N ALA A 703 4.12 6.91 94.13
CA ALA A 703 3.20 5.89 93.65
C ALA A 703 3.93 4.67 93.06
N ARG A 704 4.98 4.90 92.25
CA ARG A 704 5.78 3.81 91.66
C ARG A 704 6.62 3.09 92.71
N ALA A 705 7.21 3.82 93.66
CA ALA A 705 7.86 3.22 94.82
C ALA A 705 6.91 2.30 95.58
N LYS A 706 5.67 2.74 95.84
CA LYS A 706 4.65 1.93 96.53
C LYS A 706 4.32 0.63 95.79
N GLU A 707 4.29 0.66 94.47
CA GLU A 707 4.05 -0.52 93.64
C GLU A 707 5.25 -1.47 93.63
N LEU A 708 6.47 -0.95 93.51
CA LEU A 708 7.70 -1.74 93.56
C LEU A 708 7.88 -2.42 94.93
N LEU A 709 7.55 -1.72 96.02
CA LEU A 709 7.50 -2.29 97.37
C LEU A 709 6.49 -3.44 97.46
N LYS A 710 5.29 -3.28 96.89
CA LYS A 710 4.29 -4.36 96.83
C LYS A 710 4.77 -5.57 96.02
N SER A 711 5.60 -5.34 94.99
CA SER A 711 6.21 -6.41 94.20
C SER A 711 7.41 -7.09 94.90
N GLY A 712 7.74 -6.71 96.13
CA GLY A 712 8.80 -7.31 96.93
C GLY A 712 10.18 -6.67 96.77
N MET A 713 10.28 -5.53 96.10
CA MET A 713 11.55 -4.79 95.99
C MET A 713 11.93 -4.21 97.36
N SER A 714 13.19 -4.37 97.77
CA SER A 714 13.64 -3.88 99.06
C SER A 714 13.81 -2.35 99.08
N VAL A 715 13.76 -1.75 100.27
CA VAL A 715 13.99 -0.31 100.45
C VAL A 715 15.40 0.08 100.00
N ASP A 716 16.40 -0.80 100.20
CA ASP A 716 17.78 -0.60 99.75
C ASP A 716 17.89 -0.59 98.22
N ASP A 717 17.14 -1.44 97.53
CA ASP A 717 17.09 -1.45 96.06
C ASP A 717 16.47 -0.17 95.51
N LEU A 718 15.42 0.34 96.15
CA LEU A 718 14.80 1.61 95.77
C LEU A 718 15.74 2.79 96.01
N LYS A 719 16.52 2.77 97.08
CA LYS A 719 17.57 3.78 97.31
C LYS A 719 18.65 3.72 96.24
N ARG A 720 19.13 2.53 95.89
CA ARG A 720 20.09 2.34 94.79
C ARG A 720 19.52 2.78 93.44
N ALA A 721 18.22 2.62 93.24
CA ALA A 721 17.50 3.13 92.07
C ALA A 721 17.30 4.67 92.10
N GLY A 722 17.72 5.35 93.16
CA GLY A 722 17.74 6.80 93.26
C GLY A 722 16.48 7.43 93.85
N TYR A 723 15.56 6.66 94.42
CA TYR A 723 14.37 7.22 95.07
C TYR A 723 14.77 8.12 96.25
N SER A 724 14.17 9.31 96.35
CA SER A 724 14.39 10.19 97.50
C SER A 724 13.64 9.68 98.73
N ALA A 725 14.17 9.93 99.93
CA ALA A 725 13.48 9.60 101.18
C ALA A 725 12.08 10.24 101.25
N LYS A 726 11.91 11.48 100.75
CA LYS A 726 10.59 12.13 100.60
C LYS A 726 9.61 11.32 99.75
N ALA A 727 10.05 10.78 98.61
CA ALA A 727 9.20 9.96 97.75
C ALA A 727 8.83 8.63 98.42
N LEU A 728 9.76 8.02 99.16
CA LEU A 728 9.53 6.77 99.87
C LEU A 728 8.64 6.93 101.12
N LEU A 729 8.73 8.06 101.83
CA LEU A 729 7.79 8.43 102.89
C LEU A 729 6.38 8.59 102.34
N ALA A 730 6.22 9.32 101.23
CA ALA A 730 4.94 9.48 100.56
C ALA A 730 4.40 8.15 99.97
N ALA A 731 5.27 7.17 99.71
CA ALA A 731 4.89 5.82 99.31
C ALA A 731 4.33 4.97 100.49
N GLY A 732 4.52 5.43 101.73
CA GLY A 732 4.03 4.79 102.95
C GLY A 732 5.09 4.04 103.76
N LEU A 733 6.39 4.23 103.46
CA LEU A 733 7.46 3.70 104.31
C LEU A 733 7.62 4.56 105.57
N SER A 734 7.93 3.91 106.70
CA SER A 734 8.19 4.64 107.94
C SER A 734 9.57 5.31 107.93
N PRO A 735 9.75 6.44 108.65
CA PRO A 735 11.05 7.07 108.84
C PRO A 735 12.13 6.10 109.35
N GLU A 736 11.77 5.14 110.21
CA GLU A 736 12.67 4.13 110.75
C GLU A 736 13.18 3.18 109.66
N ALA A 737 12.30 2.74 108.74
CA ALA A 737 12.68 1.87 107.63
C ALA A 737 13.67 2.56 106.66
N LEU A 738 13.52 3.87 106.46
CA LEU A 738 14.43 4.65 105.62
C LEU A 738 15.79 4.87 106.29
N LYS A 739 15.82 5.12 107.60
CA LYS A 739 17.08 5.21 108.37
C LYS A 739 17.83 3.89 108.37
N GLN A 740 17.14 2.76 108.46
CA GLN A 740 17.75 1.43 108.35
C GLN A 740 18.35 1.16 106.97
N ALA A 741 17.71 1.65 105.90
CA ALA A 741 18.26 1.67 104.54
C ALA A 741 19.37 2.74 104.34
N GLY A 742 19.84 3.36 105.42
CA GLY A 742 20.95 4.29 105.47
C GLY A 742 20.65 5.69 104.93
N TYR A 743 19.38 6.09 104.78
CA TYR A 743 19.08 7.51 104.53
C TYR A 743 19.40 8.31 105.80
N THR A 744 20.05 9.46 105.62
CA THR A 744 20.41 10.35 106.72
C THR A 744 19.17 10.98 107.33
N ALA A 745 19.26 11.39 108.60
CA ALA A 745 18.17 12.07 109.29
C ALA A 745 17.78 13.43 108.66
N SER A 746 18.62 14.00 107.80
CA SER A 746 18.30 15.19 107.00
C SER A 746 17.60 14.87 105.68
N GLU A 747 17.73 13.65 105.17
CA GLU A 747 17.05 13.20 103.94
C GLU A 747 15.62 12.71 104.23
N VAL A 748 15.41 12.06 105.37
CA VAL A 748 14.11 11.60 105.91
C VAL A 748 13.37 12.74 106.58
#